data_AF-A0A9E5YLH9-F1
#
_entry.id   AF-A0A9E5YLH9-F1
#
_cell.length_a   1.000
_cell.length_b   1.000
_cell.length_c   1.000
_cell.angle_alpha   90.00
_cell.angle_beta   90.00
_cell.angle_gamma   90.00
#
_symmetry.space_group_name_H-M   'P 1'
#
loop_
_entity.id
_entity.type
_entity.pdbx_description
1 polymer ?
#
loop_
_entity_poly.entity_id
_entity_poly.type
_entity_poly.pdbx_seq_one_letter_code
_entity_poly.pdbx_strand_id
1 'polypeptide(L)'
;MRACGTRNIASLARICYRYSFGLLWPVFLFVLFHVLPYIILFVKNTRLRTSFLRSFIKKIITSIVLIAFLGTTLLSDVAYGKSQLGIAPKSQMEVEGGLEIDRLFIPDELGTIKERFNSGTDGLVVHIQDAHCNYSAQKAIARLISHFRENYEIDRIGLEGGAGEYDLSPFTCIENTRTRTKVADYFLKNGKINGGEYFAVNNPDKVTLFGIEDRDLYLKNLKVYRDSLQYKDDLNTNLSKINRSLDILKRHIYTKELKIFDALYNSYKKDKLTLDEYVISLNKIARELHIRTYRYKNFHLLVNTLILEKEIDFKEAEKERDKLLDILKDKLSQFELIEIAKNTLEYKLNKITSAGYYRFLLKKAEEVYIDLKSYPNLSSYLSYLTDYESLDKEKLFGEIEGLENGIKRAYCKTKDEKTLVKLSKDIMILKNLFDIRLSSADYKYYKKNRRDFKIDNFTAFTGDVILKGDLIDELSCRMDDFYKIAHKRDRAFTKNLEKNNSQIIITGGFHTENLLGLLRKNNISYISVLPNFDYKEEKNPYFRLLSGGKTKLENFIATNLFTLALSSFLLENPLVDLRKDLCPRIASAILSIMWAENKEEAIGNIEGAITSLERRLQRKENTEIKKALNLLRSIKEDIEEGKLKKEGGVFVVSLPSKDGVGLTFSVDGQGEPTGATIGGKPIMATTVKSTSTHLQPGRIGFISKLLRIPYKPLIERFSLLSPEFIEGIFFIGIPYFGILTNLCILGIFVGLHIFNIPKGERTNIKTLTNTLLAPILIAAGTYLAVTGIGALG
;
A
#
# COMPACT_ATOMS: atom_id res chain seq x y z
N MET A 1 6.25 -25.42 -44.74
CA MET A 1 5.27 -25.88 -43.73
C MET A 1 3.85 -25.88 -44.31
N ARG A 2 3.55 -26.84 -45.19
CA ARG A 2 2.20 -27.30 -45.51
C ARG A 2 2.32 -28.80 -45.81
N ALA A 3 1.38 -29.58 -45.29
CA ALA A 3 1.23 -31.05 -45.36
C ALA A 3 2.01 -31.91 -44.33
N CYS A 4 1.24 -32.71 -43.57
CA CYS A 4 1.61 -33.72 -42.56
C CYS A 4 2.37 -33.21 -41.33
N GLY A 5 1.86 -33.29 -40.10
CA GLY A 5 1.18 -34.44 -39.49
C GLY A 5 2.02 -34.86 -38.28
N THR A 6 1.75 -34.26 -37.13
CA THR A 6 2.48 -34.42 -35.87
C THR A 6 2.37 -35.83 -35.29
N ARG A 7 3.23 -36.75 -35.73
CA ARG A 7 3.51 -38.03 -35.04
C ARG A 7 4.96 -38.46 -35.25
N ASN A 8 5.94 -37.73 -34.67
CA ASN A 8 7.28 -38.31 -34.45
C ASN A 8 8.22 -37.54 -33.50
N ILE A 9 7.72 -36.57 -32.72
CA ILE A 9 8.58 -35.84 -31.75
C ILE A 9 8.75 -36.66 -30.45
N ALA A 10 7.74 -37.45 -30.06
CA ALA A 10 7.79 -38.27 -28.85
C ALA A 10 8.72 -39.50 -28.95
N SER A 11 8.91 -40.04 -30.16
CA SER A 11 9.84 -41.15 -30.42
C SER A 11 11.30 -40.66 -30.40
N LEU A 12 11.59 -39.51 -31.00
CA LEU A 12 12.89 -38.83 -30.91
C LEU A 12 13.25 -38.45 -29.47
N ALA A 13 12.30 -37.94 -28.69
CA ALA A 13 12.52 -37.61 -27.28
C ALA A 13 12.78 -38.85 -26.41
N ARG A 14 12.10 -39.99 -26.66
CA ARG A 14 12.36 -41.26 -25.96
C ARG A 14 13.72 -41.86 -26.33
N ILE A 15 14.16 -41.73 -27.59
CA ILE A 15 15.48 -42.17 -28.02
C ILE A 15 16.56 -41.31 -27.35
N CYS A 16 16.44 -39.98 -27.37
CA CYS A 16 17.37 -39.10 -26.68
C CYS A 16 17.41 -39.36 -25.16
N TYR A 17 16.26 -39.56 -24.51
CA TYR A 17 16.19 -39.85 -23.07
C TYR A 17 16.86 -41.19 -22.70
N ARG A 18 16.72 -42.22 -23.54
CA ARG A 18 17.32 -43.55 -23.33
C ARG A 18 18.85 -43.54 -23.56
N TYR A 19 19.35 -42.69 -24.47
CA TYR A 19 20.79 -42.53 -24.71
C TYR A 19 21.49 -41.60 -23.69
N SER A 20 20.80 -40.57 -23.17
CA SER A 20 21.38 -39.67 -22.16
C SER A 20 21.55 -40.33 -20.80
N PHE A 21 20.61 -41.15 -20.35
CA PHE A 21 20.70 -41.83 -19.05
C PHE A 21 21.67 -43.03 -19.06
N GLY A 22 21.81 -43.72 -20.20
CA GLY A 22 22.63 -44.94 -20.32
C GLY A 22 24.14 -44.69 -20.32
N LEU A 23 24.61 -43.50 -20.71
CA LEU A 23 26.04 -43.18 -20.81
C LEU A 23 26.55 -42.28 -19.68
N LEU A 24 25.73 -41.36 -19.17
CA LEU A 24 26.16 -40.42 -18.13
C LEU A 24 26.26 -41.05 -16.74
N TRP A 25 25.39 -42.00 -16.42
CA TRP A 25 25.39 -42.65 -15.11
C TRP A 25 26.59 -43.59 -14.88
N PRO A 26 27.01 -44.42 -15.86
CA PRO A 26 28.24 -45.21 -15.74
C PRO A 26 29.49 -44.33 -15.70
N VAL A 27 29.53 -43.21 -16.44
CA VAL A 27 30.66 -42.25 -16.40
C VAL A 27 30.74 -41.55 -15.05
N PHE A 28 29.59 -41.16 -14.47
CA PHE A 28 29.55 -40.57 -13.13
C PHE A 28 30.02 -41.57 -12.06
N LEU A 29 29.54 -42.81 -12.11
CA LEU A 29 29.98 -43.88 -11.20
C LEU A 29 31.45 -44.24 -11.40
N PHE A 30 31.95 -44.24 -12.64
CA PHE A 30 33.36 -44.46 -12.94
C PHE A 30 34.23 -43.33 -12.37
N VAL A 31 33.83 -42.08 -12.53
CA VAL A 31 34.55 -40.94 -11.93
C VAL A 31 34.52 -41.00 -10.41
N LEU A 32 33.37 -41.32 -9.81
CA LEU A 32 33.19 -41.35 -8.35
C LEU A 32 33.98 -42.50 -7.70
N PHE A 33 33.91 -43.70 -8.27
CA PHE A 33 34.49 -44.91 -7.66
C PHE A 33 35.90 -45.23 -8.15
N HIS A 34 36.30 -44.79 -9.35
CA HIS A 34 37.61 -45.16 -9.94
C HIS A 34 38.55 -43.97 -10.12
N VAL A 35 38.05 -42.75 -10.36
CA VAL A 35 38.93 -41.58 -10.56
C VAL A 35 39.14 -40.79 -9.27
N LEU A 36 38.08 -40.59 -8.48
CA LEU A 36 38.12 -39.81 -7.24
C LEU A 36 39.10 -40.39 -6.19
N PRO A 37 39.18 -41.72 -5.96
CA PRO A 37 40.14 -42.28 -5.01
C PRO A 37 41.60 -42.07 -5.46
N TYR A 38 41.87 -42.11 -6.76
CA TYR A 38 43.20 -41.83 -7.32
C TYR A 38 43.57 -40.35 -7.23
N ILE A 39 42.62 -39.44 -7.41
CA ILE A 39 42.84 -38.00 -7.19
C ILE A 39 43.11 -37.72 -5.70
N ILE A 40 42.37 -38.37 -4.79
CA ILE A 40 42.58 -38.25 -3.34
C ILE A 40 43.94 -38.82 -2.93
N LEU A 41 44.34 -39.97 -3.47
CA LEU A 41 45.67 -40.56 -3.26
C LEU A 41 46.79 -39.69 -3.85
N PHE A 42 46.60 -39.15 -5.05
CA PHE A 42 47.55 -38.24 -5.70
C PHE A 42 47.74 -36.94 -4.90
N VAL A 43 46.65 -36.36 -4.37
CA VAL A 43 46.70 -35.17 -3.51
C VAL A 43 47.32 -35.49 -2.13
N LYS A 44 47.17 -36.71 -1.61
CA LYS A 44 47.83 -37.16 -0.37
C LYS A 44 49.33 -37.43 -0.55
N ASN A 45 49.76 -37.99 -1.69
CA ASN A 45 51.15 -38.40 -1.93
C ASN A 45 52.03 -37.32 -2.57
N THR A 46 51.44 -36.28 -3.16
CA THR A 46 52.23 -35.19 -3.73
C THR A 46 52.51 -34.13 -2.65
N ARG A 47 53.80 -33.94 -2.31
CA ARG A 47 54.29 -32.75 -1.59
C ARG A 47 54.22 -31.52 -2.49
N LEU A 48 53.01 -31.14 -2.93
CA LEU A 48 52.78 -29.90 -3.66
C LEU A 48 52.83 -28.72 -2.69
N ARG A 49 53.88 -27.91 -2.85
CA ARG A 49 54.37 -26.93 -1.88
C ARG A 49 53.75 -25.53 -2.01
N THR A 50 52.63 -25.36 -2.71
CA THR A 50 51.98 -24.04 -2.85
C THR A 50 50.50 -24.11 -2.47
N SER A 51 50.09 -23.26 -1.50
CA SER A 51 48.71 -23.17 -0.99
C SER A 51 47.69 -22.80 -2.07
N PHE A 52 48.16 -22.14 -3.13
CA PHE A 52 47.38 -21.72 -4.29
C PHE A 52 46.76 -22.90 -5.05
N LEU A 53 47.53 -23.96 -5.33
CA LEU A 53 47.05 -25.09 -6.12
C LEU A 53 45.98 -25.91 -5.38
N ARG A 54 46.11 -26.05 -4.05
CA ARG A 54 45.09 -26.70 -3.20
C ARG A 54 43.78 -25.91 -3.15
N SER A 55 43.87 -24.58 -3.07
CA SER A 55 42.69 -23.71 -3.11
C SER A 55 41.99 -23.78 -4.47
N PHE A 56 42.76 -23.81 -5.56
CA PHE A 56 42.25 -23.93 -6.91
C PHE A 56 41.53 -25.27 -7.16
N ILE A 57 42.13 -26.39 -6.77
CA ILE A 57 41.52 -27.72 -6.90
C ILE A 57 40.25 -27.83 -6.05
N LYS A 58 40.24 -27.29 -4.83
CA LYS A 58 39.02 -27.25 -3.99
C LYS A 58 37.91 -26.46 -4.69
N LYS A 59 38.19 -25.27 -5.21
CA LYS A 59 37.19 -24.46 -5.92
C LYS A 59 36.59 -25.20 -7.12
N ILE A 60 37.42 -25.93 -7.88
CA ILE A 60 36.95 -26.73 -9.02
C ILE A 60 36.01 -27.84 -8.55
N ILE A 61 36.40 -28.60 -7.53
CA ILE A 61 35.57 -29.68 -6.98
C ILE A 61 34.24 -29.12 -6.44
N THR A 62 34.28 -28.03 -5.67
CA THR A 62 33.05 -27.41 -5.15
C THR A 62 32.15 -26.90 -6.26
N SER A 63 32.71 -26.35 -7.34
CA SER A 63 31.94 -25.87 -8.49
C SER A 63 31.28 -27.02 -9.25
N ILE A 64 32.00 -28.14 -9.43
CA ILE A 64 31.46 -29.34 -10.07
C ILE A 64 30.32 -29.94 -9.23
N VAL A 65 30.48 -30.03 -7.92
CA VAL A 65 29.43 -30.53 -7.01
C VAL A 65 28.21 -29.60 -7.02
N LEU A 66 28.42 -28.28 -7.00
CA LEU A 66 27.35 -27.30 -7.06
C LEU A 66 26.58 -27.37 -8.39
N ILE A 67 27.29 -27.48 -9.52
CA ILE A 67 26.68 -27.61 -10.85
C ILE A 67 25.93 -28.94 -10.96
N ALA A 68 26.49 -30.04 -10.43
CA ALA A 68 25.81 -31.32 -10.38
C ALA A 68 24.53 -31.26 -9.53
N PHE A 69 24.59 -30.64 -8.35
CA PHE A 69 23.44 -30.45 -7.47
C PHE A 69 22.36 -29.55 -8.09
N LEU A 70 22.75 -28.42 -8.68
CA LEU A 70 21.82 -27.54 -9.39
C LEU A 70 21.21 -28.25 -10.61
N GLY A 71 22.02 -29.01 -11.35
CA GLY A 71 21.58 -29.78 -12.50
C GLY A 71 20.58 -30.88 -12.10
N THR A 72 20.87 -31.67 -11.06
CA THR A 72 19.96 -32.72 -10.61
C THR A 72 18.67 -32.16 -10.03
N THR A 73 18.74 -31.08 -9.25
CA THR A 73 17.57 -30.47 -8.61
C THR A 73 16.67 -29.76 -9.63
N LEU A 74 17.25 -28.98 -10.54
CA LEU A 74 16.49 -28.30 -11.59
C LEU A 74 15.90 -29.29 -12.61
N LEU A 75 16.63 -30.35 -12.96
CA LEU A 75 16.12 -31.37 -13.87
C LEU A 75 15.09 -32.28 -13.20
N SER A 76 15.20 -32.59 -11.90
CA SER A 76 14.17 -33.31 -11.18
C SER A 76 12.89 -32.49 -11.05
N ASP A 77 13.00 -31.19 -10.74
CA ASP A 77 11.84 -30.31 -10.60
C ASP A 77 11.15 -30.03 -11.94
N VAL A 78 11.91 -29.89 -13.03
CA VAL A 78 11.35 -29.72 -14.38
C VAL A 78 10.79 -31.03 -14.94
N ALA A 79 11.39 -32.18 -14.65
CA ALA A 79 10.87 -33.48 -15.04
C ALA A 79 9.62 -33.88 -14.24
N TYR A 80 9.55 -33.53 -12.96
CA TYR A 80 8.37 -33.73 -12.11
C TYR A 80 7.25 -32.74 -12.45
N GLY A 81 7.59 -31.48 -12.77
CA GLY A 81 6.65 -30.49 -13.28
C GLY A 81 6.06 -30.88 -14.66
N LYS A 82 6.86 -31.50 -15.53
CA LYS A 82 6.37 -32.03 -16.82
C LYS A 82 5.62 -33.36 -16.71
N SER A 83 5.90 -34.21 -15.72
CA SER A 83 5.14 -35.45 -15.52
C SER A 83 3.74 -35.20 -14.94
N GLN A 84 3.50 -34.05 -14.28
CA GLN A 84 2.14 -33.61 -13.90
C GLN A 84 1.41 -32.79 -14.97
N LEU A 85 2.12 -32.17 -15.93
CA LEU A 85 1.51 -31.52 -17.10
C LEU A 85 1.14 -32.51 -18.22
N GLY A 86 1.55 -33.78 -18.11
CA GLY A 86 1.18 -34.85 -19.03
C GLY A 86 0.30 -35.89 -18.34
N ILE A 87 -1.01 -35.83 -18.63
CA ILE A 87 -2.06 -36.79 -18.21
C ILE A 87 -2.58 -36.57 -16.78
N ALA A 88 -3.25 -35.44 -16.55
CA ALA A 88 -4.58 -35.54 -15.96
C ALA A 88 -5.54 -35.82 -17.12
N PRO A 89 -6.35 -36.90 -17.10
CA PRO A 89 -7.52 -36.92 -17.96
C PRO A 89 -8.28 -35.63 -17.65
N LYS A 90 -8.62 -34.84 -18.67
CA LYS A 90 -9.71 -33.89 -18.52
C LYS A 90 -10.88 -34.72 -18.00
N SER A 91 -11.17 -34.64 -16.70
CA SER A 91 -12.50 -34.95 -16.25
C SER A 91 -13.35 -33.93 -16.98
N GLN A 92 -13.97 -34.37 -18.07
CA GLN A 92 -15.32 -33.95 -18.35
C GLN A 92 -16.15 -34.40 -17.13
N MET A 93 -15.99 -33.68 -16.02
CA MET A 93 -17.15 -33.40 -15.21
C MET A 93 -17.90 -32.41 -16.07
N GLU A 94 -18.88 -32.92 -16.81
CA GLU A 94 -20.10 -32.14 -16.96
C GLU A 94 -20.54 -31.81 -15.54
N VAL A 95 -20.13 -30.63 -15.08
CA VAL A 95 -20.64 -30.03 -13.87
C VAL A 95 -22.02 -29.50 -14.26
N GLU A 96 -23.00 -30.40 -14.30
CA GLU A 96 -24.39 -30.02 -14.10
C GLU A 96 -24.52 -29.60 -12.63
N GLY A 97 -24.28 -28.31 -12.35
CA GLY A 97 -24.47 -27.70 -11.03
C GLY A 97 -23.47 -26.58 -10.75
N GLY A 98 -23.93 -25.33 -10.62
CA GLY A 98 -23.09 -24.14 -10.52
C GLY A 98 -21.95 -24.18 -9.47
N LEU A 99 -21.10 -23.14 -9.50
CA LEU A 99 -19.98 -22.93 -8.56
C LEU A 99 -20.39 -23.25 -7.11
N GLU A 100 -19.88 -24.35 -6.54
CA GLU A 100 -20.11 -24.69 -5.13
C GLU A 100 -19.39 -23.68 -4.22
N ILE A 101 -20.14 -22.68 -3.76
CA ILE A 101 -19.65 -21.56 -2.95
C ILE A 101 -18.90 -22.02 -1.71
N ASP A 102 -19.33 -23.14 -1.11
CA ASP A 102 -18.76 -23.68 0.12
C ASP A 102 -17.36 -24.27 -0.10
N ARG A 103 -17.01 -24.63 -1.35
CA ARG A 103 -15.67 -25.14 -1.71
C ARG A 103 -14.70 -24.07 -2.20
N LEU A 104 -15.17 -22.83 -2.35
CA LEU A 104 -14.31 -21.73 -2.78
C LEU A 104 -13.31 -21.40 -1.67
N PHE A 105 -12.03 -21.45 -2.00
CA PHE A 105 -10.89 -21.30 -1.11
C PHE A 105 -10.03 -20.11 -1.54
N ILE A 106 -9.50 -19.37 -0.56
CA ILE A 106 -8.53 -18.29 -0.77
C ILE A 106 -7.35 -18.57 0.17
N PRO A 107 -6.11 -18.60 -0.35
CA PRO A 107 -4.92 -18.68 0.49
C PRO A 107 -4.86 -17.52 1.50
N ASP A 108 -4.48 -17.81 2.75
CA ASP A 108 -4.42 -16.82 3.83
C ASP A 108 -3.48 -15.62 3.52
N GLU A 109 -2.47 -15.86 2.69
CA GLU A 109 -1.54 -14.82 2.20
C GLU A 109 -2.20 -13.81 1.24
N LEU A 110 -3.32 -14.16 0.60
CA LEU A 110 -4.04 -13.29 -0.33
C LEU A 110 -5.17 -12.53 0.34
N GLY A 111 -5.91 -13.18 1.24
CA GLY A 111 -7.05 -12.57 1.91
C GLY A 111 -7.85 -13.54 2.76
N THR A 112 -8.78 -12.99 3.54
CA THR A 112 -9.68 -13.76 4.40
C THR A 112 -11.12 -13.57 3.93
N ILE A 113 -11.84 -14.66 3.73
CA ILE A 113 -13.29 -14.63 3.54
C ILE A 113 -13.92 -14.26 4.88
N LYS A 114 -14.61 -13.13 4.90
CA LYS A 114 -15.39 -12.67 6.04
C LYS A 114 -16.72 -13.40 6.05
N GLU A 115 -17.49 -13.21 4.99
CA GLU A 115 -18.88 -13.67 4.93
C GLU A 115 -19.12 -14.53 3.70
N ARG A 116 -20.04 -15.50 3.82
CA ARG A 116 -20.58 -16.28 2.69
C ARG A 116 -22.10 -16.26 2.77
N PHE A 117 -22.74 -16.17 1.61
CA PHE A 117 -24.17 -16.34 1.48
C PHE A 117 -24.48 -17.11 0.20
N ASN A 118 -25.14 -18.25 0.34
CA ASN A 118 -25.61 -19.07 -0.78
C ASN A 118 -27.13 -18.94 -0.88
N SER A 119 -27.60 -18.43 -2.02
CA SER A 119 -29.03 -18.31 -2.32
C SER A 119 -29.58 -19.45 -3.18
N GLY A 120 -28.72 -20.38 -3.59
CA GLY A 120 -29.05 -21.47 -4.52
C GLY A 120 -29.10 -21.06 -6.00
N THR A 121 -28.71 -19.82 -6.33
CA THR A 121 -28.61 -19.32 -7.71
C THR A 121 -27.24 -19.62 -8.33
N ASP A 122 -27.19 -19.79 -9.66
CA ASP A 122 -25.97 -20.08 -10.41
C ASP A 122 -24.94 -18.93 -10.41
N GLY A 123 -25.39 -17.67 -10.27
CA GLY A 123 -24.51 -16.50 -10.26
C GLY A 123 -23.88 -16.23 -8.89
N LEU A 124 -22.57 -15.99 -8.86
CA LEU A 124 -21.79 -15.67 -7.65
C LEU A 124 -21.16 -14.28 -7.71
N VAL A 125 -21.38 -13.45 -6.69
CA VAL A 125 -20.65 -12.19 -6.49
C VAL A 125 -19.48 -12.38 -5.52
N VAL A 126 -18.26 -12.20 -6.00
CA VAL A 126 -17.06 -12.10 -5.16
C VAL A 126 -16.84 -10.64 -4.79
N HIS A 127 -17.28 -10.24 -3.61
CA HIS A 127 -17.03 -8.89 -3.10
C HIS A 127 -15.63 -8.81 -2.47
N ILE A 128 -14.80 -7.89 -2.94
CA ILE A 128 -13.47 -7.60 -2.37
C ILE A 128 -13.48 -6.19 -1.77
N GLN A 129 -13.10 -6.08 -0.50
CA GLN A 129 -13.03 -4.79 0.20
C GLN A 129 -11.77 -4.00 -0.20
N ASP A 130 -11.95 -2.73 -0.54
CA ASP A 130 -10.90 -1.81 -0.94
C ASP A 130 -10.56 -0.81 0.18
N ALA A 131 -9.26 -0.70 0.47
CA ALA A 131 -8.70 0.30 1.39
C ALA A 131 -8.30 1.62 0.69
N HIS A 132 -8.73 1.80 -0.57
CA HIS A 132 -8.63 2.99 -1.41
C HIS A 132 -7.22 3.57 -1.56
N CYS A 133 -6.65 3.44 -2.76
CA CYS A 133 -5.32 3.97 -3.10
C CYS A 133 -4.15 3.49 -2.21
N ASN A 134 -4.40 2.65 -1.19
CA ASN A 134 -3.36 1.98 -0.43
C ASN A 134 -2.66 0.99 -1.37
N TYR A 135 -1.39 1.27 -1.68
CA TYR A 135 -0.63 0.54 -2.68
C TYR A 135 -0.54 -0.97 -2.39
N SER A 136 -0.25 -1.34 -1.14
CA SER A 136 -0.18 -2.73 -0.66
C SER A 136 -1.53 -3.45 -0.84
N ALA A 137 -2.63 -2.80 -0.47
CA ALA A 137 -3.99 -3.31 -0.67
C ALA A 137 -4.34 -3.47 -2.16
N GLN A 138 -4.02 -2.48 -3.01
CA GLN A 138 -4.30 -2.59 -4.45
C GLN A 138 -3.52 -3.75 -5.09
N LYS A 139 -2.28 -4.01 -4.66
CA LYS A 139 -1.51 -5.19 -5.10
C LYS A 139 -2.14 -6.49 -4.62
N ALA A 140 -2.65 -6.55 -3.39
CA ALA A 140 -3.35 -7.71 -2.87
C ALA A 140 -4.64 -7.99 -3.66
N ILE A 141 -5.42 -6.95 -3.99
CA ILE A 141 -6.60 -7.04 -4.84
C ILE A 141 -6.23 -7.61 -6.22
N ALA A 142 -5.15 -7.14 -6.85
CA ALA A 142 -4.70 -7.67 -8.13
C ALA A 142 -4.33 -9.18 -8.06
N ARG A 143 -3.71 -9.64 -6.97
CA ARG A 143 -3.43 -11.07 -6.75
C ARG A 143 -4.69 -11.89 -6.51
N LEU A 144 -5.65 -11.35 -5.75
CA LEU A 144 -6.97 -12.00 -5.57
C LEU A 144 -7.69 -12.16 -6.91
N ILE A 145 -7.68 -11.15 -7.77
CA ILE A 145 -8.25 -11.25 -9.11
C ILE A 145 -7.57 -12.37 -9.92
N SER A 146 -6.24 -12.45 -9.90
CA SER A 146 -5.49 -13.55 -10.55
C SER A 146 -5.98 -14.91 -10.06
N HIS A 147 -6.06 -15.07 -8.73
CA HIS A 147 -6.52 -16.31 -8.10
C HIS A 147 -7.94 -16.69 -8.53
N PHE A 148 -8.87 -15.73 -8.54
CA PHE A 148 -10.24 -15.97 -8.96
C PHE A 148 -10.36 -16.31 -10.44
N ARG A 149 -9.56 -15.66 -11.28
CA ARG A 149 -9.55 -15.93 -12.71
C ARG A 149 -8.99 -17.32 -13.02
N GLU A 150 -7.88 -17.68 -12.38
CA GLU A 150 -7.15 -18.93 -12.67
C GLU A 150 -7.85 -20.17 -12.11
N ASN A 151 -8.47 -20.07 -10.93
CA ASN A 151 -9.05 -21.23 -10.23
C ASN A 151 -10.57 -21.37 -10.38
N TYR A 152 -11.27 -20.27 -10.70
CA TYR A 152 -12.74 -20.24 -10.74
C TYR A 152 -13.32 -19.62 -12.02
N GLU A 153 -12.46 -19.29 -12.98
CA GLU A 153 -12.81 -18.72 -14.28
C GLU A 153 -13.62 -17.40 -14.22
N ILE A 154 -13.62 -16.72 -13.07
CA ILE A 154 -14.34 -15.45 -12.89
C ILE A 154 -13.53 -14.33 -13.53
N ASP A 155 -14.06 -13.71 -14.58
CA ASP A 155 -13.35 -12.73 -15.40
C ASP A 155 -14.01 -11.36 -15.54
N ARG A 156 -15.23 -11.20 -15.02
CA ARG A 156 -15.92 -9.91 -14.95
C ARG A 156 -15.62 -9.21 -13.63
N ILE A 157 -15.20 -7.94 -13.72
CA ILE A 157 -14.78 -7.15 -12.56
C ILE A 157 -15.52 -5.81 -12.54
N GLY A 158 -16.40 -5.65 -11.57
CA GLY A 158 -17.14 -4.43 -11.28
C GLY A 158 -16.35 -3.51 -10.34
N LEU A 159 -16.13 -2.27 -10.75
CA LEU A 159 -15.29 -1.32 -10.02
C LEU A 159 -16.09 -0.11 -9.50
N GLU A 160 -15.98 0.16 -8.19
CA GLU A 160 -16.49 1.40 -7.60
C GLU A 160 -15.82 2.63 -8.23
N GLY A 161 -16.60 3.69 -8.42
CA GLY A 161 -16.11 4.98 -8.94
C GLY A 161 -15.98 5.03 -10.46
N GLY A 162 -16.10 3.90 -11.17
CA GLY A 162 -16.26 3.84 -12.62
C GLY A 162 -17.71 3.66 -13.05
N ALA A 163 -18.05 4.18 -14.22
CA ALA A 163 -19.37 3.99 -14.85
C ALA A 163 -19.18 3.54 -16.31
N GLY A 164 -19.87 2.46 -16.70
CA GLY A 164 -19.78 1.91 -18.06
C GLY A 164 -18.49 1.13 -18.32
N GLU A 165 -18.03 1.11 -19.57
CA GLU A 165 -16.85 0.36 -19.99
C GLU A 165 -15.54 1.12 -19.73
N TYR A 166 -14.45 0.36 -19.52
CA TYR A 166 -13.12 0.90 -19.32
C TYR A 166 -12.30 0.91 -20.61
N ASP A 167 -11.63 2.04 -20.87
CA ASP A 167 -10.67 2.17 -21.96
C ASP A 167 -9.24 2.05 -21.43
N LEU A 168 -8.66 0.85 -21.56
CA LEU A 168 -7.30 0.52 -21.11
C LEU A 168 -6.21 0.80 -22.15
N SER A 169 -6.59 1.30 -23.33
CA SER A 169 -5.64 1.66 -24.40
C SER A 169 -4.52 2.61 -24.01
N PRO A 170 -4.62 3.50 -23.00
CA PRO A 170 -3.48 4.31 -22.56
C PRO A 170 -2.29 3.50 -22.06
N PHE A 171 -2.51 2.23 -21.68
CA PHE A 171 -1.47 1.36 -21.14
C PHE A 171 -1.27 0.13 -22.02
N THR A 172 -2.33 -0.47 -22.56
CA THR A 172 -2.22 -1.69 -23.36
C THR A 172 -1.56 -1.46 -24.73
N CYS A 173 -1.44 -0.21 -25.18
CA CYS A 173 -0.63 0.14 -26.36
C CYS A 173 0.90 0.02 -26.12
N ILE A 174 1.35 -0.10 -24.86
CA ILE A 174 2.74 -0.33 -24.51
C ILE A 174 3.01 -1.84 -24.64
N GLU A 175 3.70 -2.24 -25.71
CA GLU A 175 3.92 -3.65 -26.03
C GLU A 175 4.87 -4.33 -25.04
N ASN A 176 5.94 -3.64 -24.62
CA ASN A 176 6.88 -4.16 -23.65
C ASN A 176 6.22 -4.31 -22.26
N THR A 177 5.98 -5.55 -21.85
CA THR A 177 5.34 -5.88 -20.58
C THR A 177 6.06 -5.31 -19.36
N ARG A 178 7.40 -5.24 -19.37
CA ARG A 178 8.19 -4.69 -18.26
C ARG A 178 7.94 -3.18 -18.13
N THR A 179 7.98 -2.46 -19.25
CA THR A 179 7.70 -1.02 -19.31
C THR A 179 6.25 -0.74 -18.93
N ARG A 180 5.29 -1.48 -19.50
CA ARG A 180 3.87 -1.37 -19.14
C ARG A 180 3.63 -1.59 -17.66
N THR A 181 4.27 -2.60 -17.06
CA THR A 181 4.16 -2.89 -15.62
C THR A 181 4.69 -1.73 -14.78
N LYS A 182 5.84 -1.14 -15.14
CA LYS A 182 6.40 0.04 -14.44
C LYS A 182 5.48 1.25 -14.54
N VAL A 183 4.93 1.53 -15.74
CA VAL A 183 3.96 2.61 -15.95
C VAL A 183 2.71 2.38 -15.12
N ALA A 184 2.10 1.20 -15.18
CA ALA A 184 0.95 0.85 -14.36
C ALA A 184 1.26 0.99 -12.85
N ASP A 185 2.45 0.58 -12.40
CA ASP A 185 2.87 0.69 -11.00
C ASP A 185 2.97 2.15 -10.52
N TYR A 186 3.46 3.05 -11.37
CA TYR A 186 3.48 4.50 -11.08
C TYR A 186 2.06 5.04 -10.83
N PHE A 187 1.13 4.73 -11.72
CA PHE A 187 -0.26 5.17 -11.60
C PHE A 187 -0.94 4.54 -10.38
N LEU A 188 -0.62 3.28 -10.07
CA LEU A 188 -1.11 2.58 -8.88
C LEU A 188 -0.65 3.27 -7.59
N LYS A 189 0.66 3.54 -7.46
CA LYS A 189 1.24 4.25 -6.30
C LYS A 189 0.66 5.66 -6.11
N ASN A 190 0.30 6.31 -7.22
CA ASN A 190 -0.31 7.63 -7.19
C ASN A 190 -1.84 7.62 -7.02
N GLY A 191 -2.46 6.44 -6.88
CA GLY A 191 -3.90 6.26 -6.70
C GLY A 191 -4.73 6.60 -7.93
N LYS A 192 -4.11 6.59 -9.12
CA LYS A 192 -4.76 6.95 -10.39
C LYS A 192 -5.38 5.76 -11.11
N ILE A 193 -4.91 4.57 -10.80
CA ILE A 193 -5.57 3.32 -11.14
C ILE A 193 -5.69 2.47 -9.88
N ASN A 194 -6.71 1.63 -9.80
CA ASN A 194 -6.94 0.66 -8.72
C ASN A 194 -6.35 -0.73 -9.07
N GLY A 195 -6.47 -1.68 -8.15
CA GLY A 195 -5.94 -3.04 -8.29
C GLY A 195 -6.57 -3.82 -9.44
N GLY A 196 -7.85 -3.59 -9.74
CA GLY A 196 -8.54 -4.19 -10.88
C GLY A 196 -8.03 -3.66 -12.22
N GLU A 197 -7.91 -2.35 -12.34
CA GLU A 197 -7.30 -1.69 -13.51
C GLU A 197 -5.84 -2.12 -13.69
N TYR A 198 -5.07 -2.16 -12.60
CA TYR A 198 -3.67 -2.62 -12.62
C TYR A 198 -3.55 -4.07 -13.10
N PHE A 199 -4.43 -4.96 -12.65
CA PHE A 199 -4.45 -6.35 -13.11
C PHE A 199 -4.78 -6.42 -14.61
N ALA A 200 -5.86 -5.75 -15.06
CA ALA A 200 -6.30 -5.79 -16.44
C ALA A 200 -5.28 -5.17 -17.42
N VAL A 201 -4.63 -4.08 -17.03
CA VAL A 201 -3.56 -3.44 -17.82
C VAL A 201 -2.38 -4.40 -18.05
N ASN A 202 -2.00 -5.17 -17.04
CA ASN A 202 -0.86 -6.09 -17.14
C ASN A 202 -1.25 -7.45 -17.74
N ASN A 203 -2.54 -7.76 -17.79
CA ASN A 203 -3.11 -9.00 -18.33
C ASN A 203 -4.20 -8.68 -19.37
N PRO A 204 -3.82 -8.09 -20.52
CA PRO A 204 -4.79 -7.72 -21.55
C PRO A 204 -5.62 -8.94 -21.98
N ASP A 205 -6.91 -8.70 -22.22
CA ASP A 205 -7.89 -9.70 -22.68
C ASP A 205 -8.16 -10.87 -21.71
N LYS A 206 -7.62 -10.83 -20.48
CA LYS A 206 -7.88 -11.86 -19.46
C LYS A 206 -9.14 -11.63 -18.64
N VAL A 207 -9.54 -10.37 -18.50
CA VAL A 207 -10.70 -9.91 -17.70
C VAL A 207 -11.43 -8.77 -18.39
N THR A 208 -12.71 -8.64 -18.09
CA THR A 208 -13.55 -7.52 -18.53
C THR A 208 -13.87 -6.62 -17.34
N LEU A 209 -13.45 -5.35 -17.43
CA LEU A 209 -13.77 -4.35 -16.42
C LEU A 209 -15.07 -3.61 -16.78
N PHE A 210 -15.90 -3.38 -15.77
CA PHE A 210 -17.08 -2.54 -15.90
C PHE A 210 -17.30 -1.69 -14.65
N GLY A 211 -17.87 -0.51 -14.84
CA GLY A 211 -18.19 0.42 -13.78
C GLY A 211 -19.53 0.09 -13.15
N ILE A 212 -19.57 -0.05 -11.83
CA ILE A 212 -20.81 -0.30 -11.09
C ILE A 212 -21.47 0.99 -10.61
N GLU A 213 -20.83 2.15 -10.76
CA GLU A 213 -21.27 3.44 -10.23
C GLU A 213 -22.42 4.08 -11.01
N ASP A 214 -23.22 4.90 -10.32
CA ASP A 214 -24.07 5.91 -10.95
C ASP A 214 -23.38 7.27 -10.93
N ARG A 215 -23.12 7.80 -12.13
CA ARG A 215 -22.34 9.04 -12.30
C ARG A 215 -22.94 10.23 -11.54
N ASP A 216 -24.26 10.37 -11.54
CA ASP A 216 -24.92 11.51 -10.91
C ASP A 216 -24.90 11.40 -9.39
N LEU A 217 -25.11 10.19 -8.85
CA LEU A 217 -24.98 9.93 -7.43
C LEU A 217 -23.54 10.16 -6.96
N TYR A 218 -22.55 9.68 -7.70
CA TYR A 218 -21.13 9.91 -7.40
C TYR A 218 -20.79 11.41 -7.37
N LEU A 219 -21.17 12.16 -8.40
CA LEU A 219 -20.89 13.59 -8.48
C LEU A 219 -21.60 14.38 -7.38
N LYS A 220 -22.84 14.03 -7.04
CA LYS A 220 -23.55 14.59 -5.89
C LYS A 220 -22.83 14.28 -4.58
N ASN A 221 -22.39 13.04 -4.39
CA ASN A 221 -21.67 12.61 -3.21
C ASN A 221 -20.35 13.39 -3.04
N LEU A 222 -19.60 13.51 -4.13
CA LEU A 222 -18.33 14.23 -4.19
C LEU A 222 -18.50 15.73 -3.95
N LYS A 223 -19.58 16.33 -4.48
CA LYS A 223 -19.91 17.74 -4.25
C LYS A 223 -20.14 18.03 -2.77
N VAL A 224 -20.90 17.19 -2.07
CA VAL A 224 -21.14 17.34 -0.61
C VAL A 224 -19.82 17.38 0.16
N TYR A 225 -18.88 16.48 -0.18
CA TYR A 225 -17.55 16.50 0.43
C TYR A 225 -16.76 17.77 0.10
N ARG A 226 -16.68 18.14 -1.18
CA ARG A 226 -15.90 19.32 -1.59
C ARG A 226 -16.44 20.61 -1.02
N ASP A 227 -17.75 20.76 -0.95
CA ASP A 227 -18.40 21.90 -0.33
C ASP A 227 -18.13 21.97 1.18
N SER A 228 -17.88 20.83 1.86
CA SER A 228 -17.54 20.83 3.29
C SER A 228 -16.09 21.20 3.56
N LEU A 229 -15.17 21.00 2.60
CA LEU A 229 -13.75 21.30 2.76
C LEU A 229 -13.46 22.77 3.09
N GLN A 230 -14.28 23.71 2.61
CA GLN A 230 -14.11 25.15 2.91
C GLN A 230 -14.30 25.47 4.40
N TYR A 231 -15.00 24.61 5.13
CA TYR A 231 -15.26 24.76 6.58
C TYR A 231 -14.35 23.89 7.43
N LYS A 232 -13.41 23.16 6.83
CA LYS A 232 -12.59 22.15 7.53
C LYS A 232 -11.80 22.73 8.69
N ASP A 233 -11.15 23.87 8.51
CA ASP A 233 -10.32 24.49 9.54
C ASP A 233 -11.17 25.04 10.70
N ASP A 234 -12.32 25.64 10.38
CA ASP A 234 -13.29 26.13 11.36
C ASP A 234 -13.89 24.96 12.18
N LEU A 235 -14.31 23.88 11.51
CA LEU A 235 -14.83 22.67 12.15
C LEU A 235 -13.77 22.04 13.07
N ASN A 236 -12.55 21.84 12.57
CA ASN A 236 -11.46 21.26 13.33
C ASN A 236 -11.13 22.10 14.57
N THR A 237 -11.11 23.42 14.43
CA THR A 237 -10.86 24.34 15.54
C THR A 237 -11.93 24.21 16.62
N ASN A 238 -13.21 24.25 16.25
CA ASN A 238 -14.31 24.22 17.22
C ASN A 238 -14.49 22.84 17.87
N LEU A 239 -14.45 21.75 17.09
CA LEU A 239 -14.55 20.40 17.63
C LEU A 239 -13.34 20.04 18.51
N SER A 240 -12.17 20.61 18.24
CA SER A 240 -10.99 20.44 19.10
C SER A 240 -11.11 21.20 20.42
N LYS A 241 -11.76 22.37 20.44
CA LYS A 241 -12.07 23.10 21.69
C LYS A 241 -12.97 22.25 22.59
N ILE A 242 -14.11 21.78 22.06
CA ILE A 242 -15.04 20.92 22.81
C ILE A 242 -14.31 19.68 23.34
N ASN A 243 -13.53 19.00 22.48
CA ASN A 243 -12.77 17.83 22.90
C ASN A 243 -11.78 18.13 24.02
N ARG A 244 -11.08 19.28 23.96
CA ARG A 244 -10.16 19.70 25.02
C ARG A 244 -10.91 19.95 26.33
N SER A 245 -12.07 20.61 26.29
CA SER A 245 -12.89 20.85 27.49
C SER A 245 -13.41 19.54 28.09
N LEU A 246 -13.86 18.60 27.26
CA LEU A 246 -14.21 17.24 27.71
C LEU A 246 -13.00 16.55 28.36
N ASP A 247 -11.80 16.63 27.77
CA ASP A 247 -10.58 16.05 28.36
C ASP A 247 -10.21 16.71 29.70
N ILE A 248 -10.46 18.02 29.86
CA ILE A 248 -10.32 18.70 31.16
C ILE A 248 -11.31 18.14 32.17
N LEU A 249 -12.59 17.99 31.80
CA LEU A 249 -13.61 17.43 32.67
C LEU A 249 -13.32 15.97 33.05
N LYS A 250 -12.76 15.16 32.14
CA LYS A 250 -12.32 13.79 32.46
C LYS A 250 -11.31 13.78 33.61
N ARG A 251 -10.45 14.79 33.72
CA ARG A 251 -9.49 14.89 34.84
C ARG A 251 -10.17 15.11 36.20
N HIS A 252 -11.36 15.69 36.23
CA HIS A 252 -12.07 16.03 37.46
C HIS A 252 -13.21 15.03 37.79
N ILE A 253 -13.94 14.58 36.77
CA ILE A 253 -15.16 13.77 36.93
C ILE A 253 -14.84 12.26 36.93
N TYR A 254 -13.90 11.79 36.11
CA TYR A 254 -13.61 10.35 36.06
C TYR A 254 -12.88 9.88 37.30
N THR A 255 -13.29 8.70 37.78
CA THR A 255 -12.48 7.91 38.73
C THR A 255 -11.13 7.53 38.14
N LYS A 256 -10.21 7.08 38.99
CA LYS A 256 -8.88 6.61 38.55
C LYS A 256 -9.01 5.47 37.54
N GLU A 257 -9.91 4.53 37.79
CA GLU A 257 -10.15 3.35 36.96
C GLU A 257 -10.71 3.75 35.59
N LEU A 258 -11.66 4.68 35.56
CA LEU A 258 -12.27 5.17 34.32
C LEU A 258 -11.26 5.96 33.47
N LYS A 259 -10.33 6.72 34.09
CA LYS A 259 -9.23 7.39 33.38
C LYS A 259 -8.29 6.40 32.70
N ILE A 260 -7.91 5.32 33.40
CA ILE A 260 -7.02 4.28 32.86
C ILE A 260 -7.69 3.60 31.67
N PHE A 261 -8.97 3.24 31.82
CA PHE A 261 -9.73 2.61 30.74
C PHE A 261 -9.94 3.56 29.54
N ASP A 262 -10.27 4.85 29.76
CA ASP A 262 -10.42 5.84 28.69
C ASP A 262 -9.09 6.06 27.94
N ALA A 263 -7.96 6.11 28.65
CA ALA A 263 -6.64 6.22 28.02
C ALA A 263 -6.31 4.98 27.17
N LEU A 264 -6.57 3.78 27.69
CA LEU A 264 -6.40 2.52 26.97
C LEU A 264 -7.26 2.47 25.69
N TYR A 265 -8.56 2.80 25.83
CA TYR A 265 -9.51 2.87 24.71
C TYR A 265 -9.04 3.87 23.64
N ASN A 266 -8.64 5.07 24.05
CA ASN A 266 -8.19 6.10 23.12
C ASN A 266 -6.86 5.77 22.44
N SER A 267 -5.94 5.08 23.12
CA SER A 267 -4.69 4.62 22.51
C SER A 267 -4.95 3.58 21.42
N TYR A 268 -5.85 2.62 21.68
CA TYR A 268 -6.26 1.65 20.67
C TYR A 268 -6.99 2.31 19.49
N LYS A 269 -7.97 3.19 19.73
CA LYS A 269 -8.71 3.89 18.66
C LYS A 269 -7.86 4.88 17.85
N LYS A 270 -6.66 5.23 18.31
CA LYS A 270 -5.71 6.09 17.60
C LYS A 270 -4.53 5.28 17.02
N ASP A 271 -4.68 3.96 16.92
CA ASP A 271 -3.68 3.03 16.37
C ASP A 271 -2.30 3.11 17.08
N LYS A 272 -2.28 3.56 18.35
CA LYS A 272 -1.05 3.63 19.18
C LYS A 272 -0.83 2.39 20.03
N LEU A 273 -1.80 1.48 20.03
CA LEU A 273 -1.79 0.24 20.80
C LEU A 273 -2.26 -0.88 19.88
N THR A 274 -1.54 -2.00 19.87
CA THR A 274 -1.94 -3.15 19.05
C THR A 274 -3.22 -3.80 19.58
N LEU A 275 -3.90 -4.58 18.73
CA LEU A 275 -5.09 -5.34 19.14
C LEU A 275 -4.75 -6.29 20.29
N ASP A 276 -3.58 -6.94 20.24
CA ASP A 276 -3.17 -7.95 21.21
C ASP A 276 -2.98 -7.34 22.60
N GLU A 277 -2.25 -6.22 22.66
CA GLU A 277 -2.06 -5.45 23.89
C GLU A 277 -3.39 -4.93 24.44
N TYR A 278 -4.29 -4.49 23.56
CA TYR A 278 -5.60 -4.00 23.94
C TYR A 278 -6.48 -5.09 24.53
N VAL A 279 -6.60 -6.24 23.86
CA VAL A 279 -7.42 -7.38 24.26
C VAL A 279 -6.93 -7.98 25.58
N ILE A 280 -5.61 -8.14 25.75
CA ILE A 280 -5.03 -8.60 27.02
C ILE A 280 -5.35 -7.62 28.17
N SER A 281 -5.26 -6.32 27.91
CA SER A 281 -5.60 -5.28 28.89
C SER A 281 -7.09 -5.28 29.24
N LEU A 282 -7.97 -5.44 28.25
CA LEU A 282 -9.42 -5.60 28.47
C LEU A 282 -9.73 -6.85 29.30
N ASN A 283 -9.07 -7.98 29.04
CA ASN A 283 -9.26 -9.21 29.79
C ASN A 283 -8.85 -9.04 31.26
N LYS A 284 -7.74 -8.34 31.54
CA LYS A 284 -7.31 -8.01 32.90
C LYS A 284 -8.39 -7.20 33.63
N ILE A 285 -8.86 -6.11 33.01
CA ILE A 285 -9.90 -5.24 33.57
C ILE A 285 -11.20 -6.03 33.81
N ALA A 286 -11.60 -6.88 32.85
CA ALA A 286 -12.80 -7.70 32.97
C ALA A 286 -12.73 -8.68 34.14
N ARG A 287 -11.56 -9.29 34.40
CA ARG A 287 -11.32 -10.15 35.56
C ARG A 287 -11.41 -9.40 36.88
N GLU A 288 -10.79 -8.22 36.96
CA GLU A 288 -10.85 -7.34 38.15
C GLU A 288 -12.29 -6.90 38.46
N LEU A 289 -13.11 -6.71 37.42
CA LEU A 289 -14.53 -6.36 37.54
C LEU A 289 -15.48 -7.56 37.68
N HIS A 290 -14.95 -8.80 37.75
CA HIS A 290 -15.72 -10.04 37.75
C HIS A 290 -16.74 -10.15 36.58
N ILE A 291 -16.42 -9.55 35.43
CA ILE A 291 -17.21 -9.68 34.20
C ILE A 291 -16.91 -11.06 33.61
N ARG A 292 -17.98 -11.84 33.36
CA ARG A 292 -17.91 -13.19 32.82
C ARG A 292 -17.47 -13.18 31.35
N THR A 293 -16.16 -13.21 31.10
CA THR A 293 -15.58 -13.16 29.75
C THR A 293 -15.90 -14.38 28.90
N TYR A 294 -16.18 -15.55 29.49
CA TYR A 294 -16.59 -16.77 28.76
C TYR A 294 -17.88 -16.62 27.94
N ARG A 295 -18.71 -15.60 28.22
CA ARG A 295 -19.88 -15.26 27.40
C ARG A 295 -19.52 -14.67 26.05
N TYR A 296 -18.27 -14.23 25.91
CA TYR A 296 -17.67 -13.70 24.69
C TYR A 296 -16.70 -14.78 24.17
N LYS A 297 -17.25 -15.77 23.46
CA LYS A 297 -16.52 -16.97 23.04
C LYS A 297 -15.27 -16.62 22.23
N ASN A 298 -15.40 -15.76 21.23
CA ASN A 298 -14.32 -15.41 20.33
C ASN A 298 -13.28 -14.51 21.01
N PHE A 299 -13.72 -13.59 21.88
CA PHE A 299 -12.81 -12.83 22.73
C PHE A 299 -11.97 -13.76 23.61
N HIS A 300 -12.60 -14.76 24.23
CA HIS A 300 -11.90 -15.72 25.09
C HIS A 300 -10.91 -16.58 24.29
N LEU A 301 -11.30 -17.08 23.11
CA LEU A 301 -10.40 -17.80 22.21
C LEU A 301 -9.19 -16.95 21.85
N LEU A 302 -9.39 -15.69 21.42
CA LEU A 302 -8.29 -14.80 21.08
C LEU A 302 -7.34 -14.56 22.26
N VAL A 303 -7.88 -14.32 23.46
CA VAL A 303 -7.06 -14.15 24.67
C VAL A 303 -6.21 -15.40 24.93
N ASN A 304 -6.80 -16.60 24.84
CA ASN A 304 -6.07 -17.84 25.06
C ASN A 304 -5.00 -18.05 23.98
N THR A 305 -5.32 -17.80 22.72
CA THR A 305 -4.37 -17.87 21.60
C THR A 305 -3.16 -16.94 21.83
N LEU A 306 -3.39 -15.69 22.25
CA LEU A 306 -2.33 -14.72 22.52
C LEU A 306 -1.47 -15.07 23.74
N ILE A 307 -2.03 -15.80 24.71
CA ILE A 307 -1.29 -16.33 25.86
C ILE A 307 -0.43 -17.50 25.40
N LEU A 308 -1.02 -18.48 24.70
CA LEU A 308 -0.31 -19.66 24.18
C LEU A 308 0.84 -19.25 23.24
N GLU A 309 0.62 -18.28 22.35
CA GLU A 309 1.64 -17.77 21.43
C GLU A 309 2.91 -17.28 22.16
N LYS A 310 2.77 -16.71 23.36
CA LYS A 310 3.90 -16.26 24.18
C LYS A 310 4.58 -17.37 24.96
N GLU A 311 3.88 -18.47 25.22
CA GLU A 311 4.39 -19.62 25.97
C GLU A 311 5.07 -20.65 25.06
N ILE A 312 4.71 -20.70 23.77
CA ILE A 312 5.26 -21.65 22.80
C ILE A 312 6.64 -21.20 22.31
N ASP A 313 7.65 -22.07 22.44
CA ASP A 313 8.86 -21.96 21.63
C ASP A 313 8.63 -22.65 20.28
N PHE A 314 8.36 -21.85 19.25
CA PHE A 314 8.07 -22.35 17.90
C PHE A 314 9.24 -23.14 17.29
N LYS A 315 10.49 -22.83 17.65
CA LYS A 315 11.66 -23.56 17.15
C LYS A 315 11.75 -24.93 17.83
N GLU A 316 11.46 -25.00 19.12
CA GLU A 316 11.38 -26.30 19.80
C GLU A 316 10.16 -27.11 19.34
N ALA A 317 9.01 -26.50 19.08
CA ALA A 317 7.85 -27.18 18.49
C ALA A 317 8.20 -27.83 17.13
N GLU A 318 9.00 -27.16 16.31
CA GLU A 318 9.48 -27.71 15.04
C GLU A 318 10.45 -28.90 15.24
N LYS A 319 11.39 -28.78 16.18
CA LYS A 319 12.29 -29.90 16.53
C LYS A 319 11.52 -31.08 17.12
N GLU A 320 10.52 -30.83 17.94
CA GLU A 320 9.64 -31.84 18.52
C GLU A 320 8.85 -32.56 17.40
N ARG A 321 8.33 -31.84 16.40
CA ARG A 321 7.70 -32.43 15.20
C ARG A 321 8.66 -33.35 14.47
N ASP A 322 9.89 -32.91 14.21
CA ASP A 322 10.85 -33.69 13.43
C ASP A 322 11.27 -34.97 14.18
N LYS A 323 11.53 -34.86 15.49
CA LYS A 323 11.76 -36.03 16.36
C LYS A 323 10.58 -36.99 16.34
N LEU A 324 9.35 -36.47 16.41
CA LEU A 324 8.15 -37.30 16.36
C LEU A 324 8.05 -38.04 15.03
N LEU A 325 8.27 -37.36 13.91
CA LEU A 325 8.26 -37.97 12.57
C LEU A 325 9.33 -39.03 12.44
N ASP A 326 10.52 -38.85 13.00
CA ASP A 326 11.58 -39.85 12.98
C ASP A 326 11.18 -41.11 13.76
N ILE A 327 10.59 -40.97 14.94
CA ILE A 327 10.10 -42.13 15.71
C ILE A 327 8.93 -42.82 15.00
N LEU A 328 8.03 -42.06 14.37
CA LEU A 328 6.92 -42.60 13.60
C LEU A 328 7.40 -43.41 12.38
N LYS A 329 8.50 -43.00 11.73
CA LYS A 329 9.12 -43.78 10.63
C LYS A 329 9.53 -45.18 11.05
N ASP A 330 10.01 -45.32 12.29
CA ASP A 330 10.50 -46.60 12.80
C ASP A 330 9.37 -47.50 13.33
N LYS A 331 8.22 -46.94 13.71
CA LYS A 331 7.11 -47.66 14.35
C LYS A 331 5.93 -47.99 13.43
N LEU A 332 5.73 -47.21 12.37
CA LEU A 332 4.56 -47.35 11.49
C LEU A 332 4.83 -48.27 10.30
N SER A 333 3.75 -48.84 9.76
CA SER A 333 3.81 -49.62 8.52
C SER A 333 4.07 -48.72 7.30
N GLN A 334 4.54 -49.31 6.21
CA GLN A 334 4.75 -48.58 4.95
C GLN A 334 3.46 -47.91 4.44
N PHE A 335 2.30 -48.53 4.65
CA PHE A 335 1.01 -47.96 4.27
C PHE A 335 0.69 -46.68 5.06
N GLU A 336 0.91 -46.70 6.38
CA GLU A 336 0.67 -45.53 7.25
C GLU A 336 1.67 -44.40 6.99
N LEU A 337 2.92 -44.72 6.62
CA LEU A 337 3.90 -43.72 6.18
C LEU A 337 3.48 -43.05 4.87
N ILE A 338 2.82 -43.77 3.96
CA ILE A 338 2.21 -43.19 2.76
C ILE A 338 1.06 -42.24 3.14
N GLU A 339 0.25 -42.57 4.14
CA GLU A 339 -0.79 -41.66 4.65
C GLU A 339 -0.19 -40.36 5.21
N ILE A 340 0.89 -40.45 6.00
CA ILE A 340 1.61 -39.26 6.51
C ILE A 340 2.17 -38.41 5.36
N ALA A 341 2.77 -39.05 4.36
CA ALA A 341 3.31 -38.34 3.19
C ALA A 341 2.20 -37.63 2.40
N LYS A 342 1.06 -38.30 2.19
CA LYS A 342 -0.12 -37.72 1.54
C LYS A 342 -0.66 -36.52 2.33
N ASN A 343 -0.84 -36.66 3.63
CA ASN A 343 -1.37 -35.59 4.48
C ASN A 343 -0.40 -34.39 4.54
N THR A 344 0.92 -34.64 4.60
CA THR A 344 1.95 -33.60 4.50
C THR A 344 1.90 -32.86 3.17
N LEU A 345 1.68 -33.56 2.05
CA LEU A 345 1.53 -32.95 0.74
C LEU A 345 0.25 -32.12 0.67
N GLU A 346 -0.88 -32.63 1.15
CA GLU A 346 -2.14 -31.89 1.21
C GLU A 346 -2.01 -30.61 2.03
N TYR A 347 -1.30 -30.66 3.16
CA TYR A 347 -0.98 -29.48 3.96
C TYR A 347 -0.11 -28.48 3.19
N LYS A 348 0.98 -28.94 2.56
CA LYS A 348 1.85 -28.07 1.73
C LYS A 348 1.14 -27.46 0.53
N LEU A 349 0.10 -28.14 0.02
CA LEU A 349 -0.78 -27.65 -1.05
C LEU A 349 -1.97 -26.84 -0.53
N ASN A 350 -2.01 -26.52 0.78
CA ASN A 350 -3.09 -25.80 1.45
C ASN A 350 -4.48 -26.43 1.28
N LYS A 351 -4.56 -27.74 1.04
CA LYS A 351 -5.83 -28.49 0.92
C LYS A 351 -6.43 -28.85 2.28
N ILE A 352 -5.60 -28.89 3.31
CA ILE A 352 -6.00 -29.09 4.70
C ILE A 352 -5.38 -27.98 5.56
N THR A 353 -6.08 -27.65 6.64
CA THR A 353 -5.64 -26.67 7.64
C THR A 353 -4.41 -27.14 8.41
N SER A 354 -3.60 -26.21 8.91
CA SER A 354 -2.46 -26.49 9.79
C SER A 354 -2.86 -27.31 11.01
N ALA A 355 -3.91 -26.92 11.74
CA ALA A 355 -4.36 -27.69 12.91
C ALA A 355 -4.79 -29.11 12.52
N GLY A 356 -5.42 -29.27 11.36
CA GLY A 356 -5.78 -30.57 10.80
C GLY A 356 -4.57 -31.50 10.60
N TYR A 357 -3.48 -30.98 10.03
CA TYR A 357 -2.24 -31.72 9.85
C TYR A 357 -1.58 -32.14 11.18
N TYR A 358 -1.39 -31.19 12.09
CA TYR A 358 -0.74 -31.48 13.37
C TYR A 358 -1.59 -32.40 14.25
N ARG A 359 -2.92 -32.28 14.20
CA ARG A 359 -3.85 -33.21 14.87
C ARG A 359 -3.72 -34.62 14.32
N PHE A 360 -3.59 -34.77 13.00
CA PHE A 360 -3.36 -36.07 12.38
C PHE A 360 -2.04 -36.70 12.84
N LEU A 361 -0.95 -35.93 12.90
CA LEU A 361 0.35 -36.43 13.40
C LEU A 361 0.29 -36.89 14.86
N LEU A 362 -0.29 -36.08 15.76
CA LEU A 362 -0.40 -36.46 17.17
C LEU A 362 -1.32 -37.67 17.36
N LYS A 363 -2.39 -37.79 16.59
CA LYS A 363 -3.25 -38.98 16.60
C LYS A 363 -2.49 -40.24 16.18
N LYS A 364 -1.68 -40.18 15.12
CA LYS A 364 -0.81 -41.30 14.71
C LYS A 364 0.19 -41.67 15.80
N ALA A 365 0.70 -40.69 16.54
CA ALA A 365 1.58 -40.94 17.69
C ALA A 365 0.87 -41.67 18.83
N GLU A 366 -0.36 -41.27 19.15
CA GLU A 366 -1.19 -41.95 20.16
C GLU A 366 -1.52 -43.39 19.75
N GLU A 367 -1.84 -43.65 18.47
CA GLU A 367 -2.14 -44.98 17.94
C GLU A 367 -0.98 -45.98 18.12
N VAL A 368 0.27 -45.50 18.17
CA VAL A 368 1.47 -46.32 18.45
C VAL A 368 2.02 -46.13 19.87
N TYR A 369 1.18 -45.65 20.79
CA TYR A 369 1.47 -45.51 22.22
C TYR A 369 2.67 -44.61 22.54
N ILE A 370 2.89 -43.54 21.76
CA ILE A 370 3.87 -42.49 22.08
C ILE A 370 3.25 -41.51 23.09
N ASP A 371 3.95 -41.25 24.19
CA ASP A 371 3.49 -40.29 25.20
C ASP A 371 3.65 -38.83 24.71
N LEU A 372 2.52 -38.16 24.48
CA LEU A 372 2.49 -36.77 24.02
C LEU A 372 3.06 -35.78 25.05
N LYS A 373 3.17 -36.15 26.33
CA LYS A 373 3.83 -35.31 27.35
C LYS A 373 5.30 -35.04 27.04
N SER A 374 5.92 -35.87 26.20
CA SER A 374 7.29 -35.66 25.72
C SER A 374 7.41 -34.56 24.65
N TYR A 375 6.27 -34.05 24.14
CA TYR A 375 6.20 -33.04 23.09
C TYR A 375 5.30 -31.86 23.52
N PRO A 376 5.67 -31.15 24.60
CA PRO A 376 4.84 -30.10 25.17
C PRO A 376 4.68 -28.89 24.24
N ASN A 377 5.73 -28.47 23.52
CA ASN A 377 5.64 -27.32 22.61
C ASN A 377 4.78 -27.66 21.38
N LEU A 378 4.90 -28.87 20.85
CA LEU A 378 4.10 -29.34 19.72
C LEU A 378 2.61 -29.47 20.09
N SER A 379 2.32 -29.95 21.30
CA SER A 379 0.95 -30.06 21.82
C SER A 379 0.32 -28.68 22.07
N SER A 380 1.08 -27.75 22.66
CA SER A 380 0.67 -26.36 22.81
C SER A 380 0.47 -25.67 21.46
N TYR A 381 1.33 -25.96 20.48
CA TYR A 381 1.21 -25.42 19.12
C TYR A 381 -0.05 -25.92 18.42
N LEU A 382 -0.42 -27.20 18.54
CA LEU A 382 -1.71 -27.69 18.03
C LEU A 382 -2.89 -26.98 18.70
N SER A 383 -2.81 -26.74 20.01
CA SER A 383 -3.86 -26.03 20.76
C SER A 383 -4.00 -24.59 20.27
N TYR A 384 -2.88 -23.88 20.10
CA TYR A 384 -2.82 -22.56 19.49
C TYR A 384 -3.46 -22.52 18.09
N LEU A 385 -3.08 -23.45 17.20
CA LEU A 385 -3.64 -23.52 15.84
C LEU A 385 -5.15 -23.82 15.87
N THR A 386 -5.58 -24.72 16.74
CA THR A 386 -7.00 -25.09 16.87
C THR A 386 -7.85 -23.91 17.34
N ASP A 387 -7.40 -23.19 18.37
CA ASP A 387 -8.10 -22.02 18.89
C ASP A 387 -8.12 -20.88 17.85
N TYR A 388 -6.99 -20.64 17.17
CA TYR A 388 -6.87 -19.63 16.12
C TYR A 388 -7.79 -19.94 14.92
N GLU A 389 -7.84 -21.18 14.47
CA GLU A 389 -8.71 -21.61 13.36
C GLU A 389 -10.20 -21.62 13.75
N SER A 390 -10.51 -21.85 15.04
CA SER A 390 -11.89 -21.83 15.57
C SER A 390 -12.44 -20.41 15.80
N LEU A 391 -11.58 -19.39 15.71
CA LEU A 391 -11.94 -18.00 15.96
C LEU A 391 -12.85 -17.46 14.86
N ASP A 392 -14.08 -17.09 15.24
CA ASP A 392 -14.99 -16.36 14.36
C ASP A 392 -14.61 -14.86 14.38
N LYS A 393 -13.79 -14.47 13.39
CA LYS A 393 -13.29 -13.10 13.21
C LYS A 393 -14.41 -12.09 12.97
N GLU A 394 -15.58 -12.51 12.47
CA GLU A 394 -16.72 -11.61 12.25
C GLU A 394 -17.38 -11.22 13.58
N LYS A 395 -17.57 -12.20 14.47
CA LYS A 395 -18.21 -11.97 15.77
C LYS A 395 -17.29 -11.32 16.79
N LEU A 396 -15.97 -11.53 16.67
CA LEU A 396 -14.96 -11.03 17.61
C LEU A 396 -15.11 -9.55 17.94
N PHE A 397 -15.22 -8.66 16.93
CA PHE A 397 -15.24 -7.22 17.19
C PHE A 397 -16.54 -6.77 17.88
N GLY A 398 -17.67 -7.41 17.57
CA GLY A 398 -18.92 -7.19 18.29
C GLY A 398 -18.83 -7.65 19.76
N GLU A 399 -18.11 -8.74 20.01
CA GLU A 399 -17.83 -9.20 21.38
C GLU A 399 -16.90 -8.24 22.15
N ILE A 400 -15.83 -7.73 21.50
CA ILE A 400 -14.96 -6.70 22.07
C ILE A 400 -15.77 -5.46 22.43
N GLU A 401 -16.59 -4.93 21.52
CA GLU A 401 -17.45 -3.77 21.80
C GLU A 401 -18.46 -4.08 22.93
N GLY A 402 -19.02 -5.29 22.96
CA GLY A 402 -19.90 -5.75 24.03
C GLY A 402 -19.21 -5.73 25.40
N LEU A 403 -17.95 -6.17 25.46
CA LEU A 403 -17.13 -6.16 26.67
C LEU A 403 -16.74 -4.74 27.08
N GLU A 404 -16.30 -3.89 26.14
CA GLU A 404 -16.01 -2.47 26.37
C GLU A 404 -17.22 -1.77 26.99
N ASN A 405 -18.42 -2.02 26.46
CA ASN A 405 -19.66 -1.45 26.99
C ASN A 405 -19.99 -2.00 28.39
N GLY A 406 -19.68 -3.27 28.65
CA GLY A 406 -19.79 -3.88 29.98
C GLY A 406 -18.88 -3.20 31.01
N ILE A 407 -17.62 -2.99 30.65
CA ILE A 407 -16.62 -2.29 31.47
C ILE A 407 -17.04 -0.83 31.72
N LYS A 408 -17.46 -0.10 30.68
CA LYS A 408 -17.98 1.27 30.81
C LYS A 408 -19.15 1.33 31.80
N ARG A 409 -20.12 0.42 31.70
CA ARG A 409 -21.26 0.36 32.64
C ARG A 409 -20.82 0.05 34.07
N ALA A 410 -19.81 -0.81 34.24
CA ALA A 410 -19.30 -1.16 35.56
C ALA A 410 -18.57 0.02 36.22
N TYR A 411 -17.77 0.79 35.46
CA TYR A 411 -17.03 1.93 36.00
C TYR A 411 -17.85 3.21 36.14
N CYS A 412 -18.82 3.49 35.27
CA CYS A 412 -19.62 4.72 35.34
C CYS A 412 -20.74 4.58 36.39
N LYS A 413 -20.53 5.15 37.58
CA LYS A 413 -21.48 5.13 38.70
C LYS A 413 -22.41 6.35 38.68
N THR A 414 -21.88 7.53 38.42
CA THR A 414 -22.62 8.79 38.50
C THR A 414 -23.29 9.17 37.17
N LYS A 415 -24.26 10.10 37.22
CA LYS A 415 -24.88 10.65 36.01
C LYS A 415 -23.87 11.44 35.16
N ASP A 416 -22.96 12.16 35.80
CA ASP A 416 -21.97 13.00 35.13
C ASP A 416 -20.90 12.16 34.43
N GLU A 417 -20.43 11.08 35.05
CA GLU A 417 -19.52 10.10 34.41
C GLU A 417 -20.15 9.50 33.14
N LYS A 418 -21.41 9.05 33.24
CA LYS A 418 -22.14 8.48 32.10
C LYS A 418 -22.31 9.50 30.98
N THR A 419 -22.64 10.74 31.34
CA THR A 419 -22.81 11.84 30.39
C THR A 419 -21.49 12.17 29.68
N LEU A 420 -20.40 12.28 30.43
CA LEU A 420 -19.08 12.59 29.89
C LEU A 420 -18.52 11.47 28.99
N VAL A 421 -18.72 10.20 29.34
CA VAL A 421 -18.35 9.06 28.47
C VAL A 421 -19.13 9.11 27.16
N LYS A 422 -20.43 9.41 27.23
CA LYS A 422 -21.29 9.53 26.04
C LYS A 422 -20.83 10.69 25.15
N LEU A 423 -20.67 11.90 25.71
CA LEU A 423 -20.20 13.08 24.96
C LEU A 423 -18.81 12.86 24.34
N SER A 424 -17.93 12.13 25.04
CA SER A 424 -16.60 11.78 24.51
C SER A 424 -16.68 10.85 23.29
N LYS A 425 -17.64 9.92 23.25
CA LYS A 425 -17.91 9.09 22.07
C LYS A 425 -18.54 9.93 20.95
N ASP A 426 -19.53 10.75 21.29
CA ASP A 426 -20.29 11.53 20.31
C ASP A 426 -19.40 12.57 19.62
N ILE A 427 -18.49 13.25 20.33
CA ILE A 427 -17.55 14.20 19.70
C ILE A 427 -16.57 13.51 18.74
N MET A 428 -16.16 12.27 19.03
CA MET A 428 -15.30 11.49 18.15
C MET A 428 -16.04 11.08 16.87
N ILE A 429 -17.27 10.60 17.01
CA ILE A 429 -18.14 10.29 15.87
C ILE A 429 -18.41 11.55 15.04
N LEU A 430 -18.64 12.70 15.68
CA LEU A 430 -18.85 13.96 14.98
C LEU A 430 -17.61 14.40 14.19
N LYS A 431 -16.40 14.24 14.74
CA LYS A 431 -15.16 14.46 13.98
C LYS A 431 -15.06 13.51 12.78
N ASN A 432 -15.31 12.22 13.00
CA ASN A 432 -15.27 11.21 11.94
C ASN A 432 -16.34 11.45 10.86
N LEU A 433 -17.49 12.04 11.18
CA LEU A 433 -18.52 12.46 10.21
C LEU A 433 -17.93 13.48 9.23
N PHE A 434 -17.23 14.50 9.72
CA PHE A 434 -16.64 15.55 8.89
C PHE A 434 -15.38 15.09 8.14
N ASP A 435 -14.60 14.20 8.73
CA ASP A 435 -13.42 13.61 8.08
C ASP A 435 -13.76 12.47 7.10
N ILE A 436 -15.04 12.12 6.97
CA ILE A 436 -15.54 10.99 6.18
C ILE A 436 -14.89 9.66 6.57
N ARG A 437 -14.80 9.42 7.88
CA ARG A 437 -14.20 8.24 8.49
C ARG A 437 -15.18 7.41 9.31
N LEU A 438 -16.48 7.72 9.27
CA LEU A 438 -17.47 6.87 9.92
C LEU A 438 -17.46 5.46 9.34
N SER A 439 -17.46 4.48 10.23
CA SER A 439 -17.85 3.12 9.91
C SER A 439 -19.37 3.03 9.70
N SER A 440 -19.86 1.95 9.09
CA SER A 440 -21.30 1.68 8.96
C SER A 440 -21.98 1.61 10.34
N ALA A 441 -21.30 1.07 11.36
CA ALA A 441 -21.78 1.02 12.74
C ALA A 441 -21.86 2.41 13.39
N ASP A 442 -20.85 3.26 13.22
CA ASP A 442 -20.87 4.64 13.74
C ASP A 442 -21.96 5.47 13.07
N TYR A 443 -22.16 5.30 11.76
CA TYR A 443 -23.22 5.99 11.03
C TYR A 443 -24.62 5.57 11.52
N LYS A 444 -24.83 4.27 11.78
CA LYS A 444 -26.07 3.77 12.42
C LYS A 444 -26.28 4.38 13.81
N TYR A 445 -25.23 4.43 14.63
CA TYR A 445 -25.28 5.07 15.95
C TYR A 445 -25.63 6.56 15.84
N TYR A 446 -24.96 7.29 14.95
CA TYR A 446 -25.21 8.70 14.68
C TYR A 446 -26.67 8.94 14.24
N LYS A 447 -27.17 8.14 13.30
CA LYS A 447 -28.54 8.23 12.80
C LYS A 447 -29.58 7.95 13.89
N LYS A 448 -29.33 6.99 14.78
CA LYS A 448 -30.22 6.65 15.89
C LYS A 448 -30.27 7.75 16.96
N ASN A 449 -29.14 8.43 17.19
CA ASN A 449 -28.98 9.39 18.28
C ASN A 449 -28.83 10.84 17.80
N ARG A 450 -29.36 11.19 16.62
CA ARG A 450 -29.18 12.51 15.97
C ARG A 450 -29.31 13.74 16.87
N ARG A 451 -30.31 13.72 17.77
CA ARG A 451 -30.59 14.83 18.67
C ARG A 451 -29.46 15.05 19.69
N ASP A 452 -28.72 14.00 20.01
CA ASP A 452 -27.62 14.02 20.97
C ASP A 452 -26.38 14.73 20.41
N PHE A 453 -26.23 14.76 19.09
CA PHE A 453 -25.09 15.38 18.40
C PHE A 453 -25.18 16.91 18.26
N LYS A 454 -26.25 17.52 18.77
CA LYS A 454 -26.42 18.98 18.80
C LYS A 454 -25.31 19.62 19.63
N ILE A 455 -24.68 20.68 19.09
CA ILE A 455 -23.59 21.38 19.79
C ILE A 455 -24.00 21.87 21.18
N ASP A 456 -25.26 22.28 21.35
CA ASP A 456 -25.82 22.70 22.63
C ASP A 456 -25.72 21.64 23.73
N ASN A 457 -25.81 20.35 23.39
CA ASN A 457 -25.66 19.28 24.39
C ASN A 457 -24.22 19.19 24.92
N PHE A 458 -23.24 19.53 24.08
CA PHE A 458 -21.85 19.58 24.50
C PHE A 458 -21.60 20.83 25.35
N THR A 459 -22.01 22.00 24.87
CA THR A 459 -21.78 23.27 25.56
C THR A 459 -22.53 23.38 26.87
N ALA A 460 -23.74 22.81 26.98
CA ALA A 460 -24.48 22.73 28.24
C ALA A 460 -23.72 21.96 29.33
N PHE A 461 -22.89 20.98 28.94
CA PHE A 461 -22.10 20.19 29.88
C PHE A 461 -20.69 20.78 30.10
N THR A 462 -20.06 21.34 29.07
CA THR A 462 -18.70 21.89 29.17
C THR A 462 -18.63 23.33 29.63
N GLY A 463 -19.73 24.09 29.48
CA GLY A 463 -19.74 25.54 29.68
C GLY A 463 -19.02 26.31 28.56
N ASP A 464 -18.63 25.64 27.47
CA ASP A 464 -17.93 26.29 26.36
C ASP A 464 -18.86 27.24 25.58
N VAL A 465 -18.32 28.37 25.14
CA VAL A 465 -18.96 29.22 24.13
C VAL A 465 -18.41 28.85 22.76
N ILE A 466 -19.19 28.12 21.98
CA ILE A 466 -18.83 27.73 20.61
C ILE A 466 -19.50 28.70 19.63
N LEU A 467 -18.69 29.63 19.12
CA LEU A 467 -19.12 30.54 18.06
C LEU A 467 -19.53 29.73 16.83
N LYS A 468 -20.74 29.98 16.31
CA LYS A 468 -21.35 29.28 15.17
C LYS A 468 -21.69 27.80 15.44
N GLY A 469 -22.13 27.44 16.65
CA GLY A 469 -22.68 26.09 16.94
C GLY A 469 -23.75 25.64 15.93
N ASP A 470 -24.67 26.52 15.57
CA ASP A 470 -25.71 26.28 14.57
C ASP A 470 -25.15 25.90 13.19
N LEU A 471 -24.01 26.49 12.79
CA LEU A 471 -23.36 26.16 11.53
C LEU A 471 -22.81 24.73 11.56
N ILE A 472 -22.25 24.28 12.68
CA ILE A 472 -21.75 22.91 12.82
C ILE A 472 -22.92 21.92 12.74
N ASP A 473 -24.03 22.22 13.38
CA ASP A 473 -25.25 21.41 13.29
C ASP A 473 -25.79 21.34 11.87
N GLU A 474 -25.87 22.47 11.16
CA GLU A 474 -26.30 22.55 9.77
C GLU A 474 -25.36 21.73 8.86
N LEU A 475 -24.05 21.90 9.01
CA LEU A 475 -23.05 21.15 8.27
C LEU A 475 -23.11 19.66 8.59
N SER A 476 -23.42 19.27 9.82
CA SER A 476 -23.64 17.87 10.21
C SER A 476 -24.84 17.27 9.47
N CYS A 477 -25.93 18.05 9.30
CA CYS A 477 -27.07 17.63 8.48
C CYS A 477 -26.67 17.44 7.00
N ARG A 478 -25.87 18.35 6.43
CA ARG A 478 -25.36 18.22 5.06
C ARG A 478 -24.41 17.02 4.90
N MET A 479 -23.53 16.78 5.87
CA MET A 479 -22.63 15.62 5.85
C MET A 479 -23.37 14.31 5.98
N ASP A 480 -24.52 14.26 6.65
CA ASP A 480 -25.35 13.06 6.62
C ASP A 480 -25.91 12.75 5.23
N ASP A 481 -26.15 13.76 4.38
CA ASP A 481 -26.53 13.51 2.99
C ASP A 481 -25.41 12.82 2.20
N PHE A 482 -24.13 13.06 2.53
CA PHE A 482 -23.00 12.30 1.97
C PHE A 482 -23.21 10.79 2.19
N TYR A 483 -23.49 10.38 3.42
CA TYR A 483 -23.66 8.99 3.80
C TYR A 483 -24.96 8.38 3.27
N LYS A 484 -26.07 9.13 3.24
CA LYS A 484 -27.30 8.71 2.57
C LYS A 484 -27.08 8.48 1.07
N ILE A 485 -26.30 9.34 0.41
CA ILE A 485 -25.98 9.18 -1.01
C ILE A 485 -25.08 7.96 -1.21
N ALA A 486 -24.10 7.71 -0.33
CA ALA A 486 -23.31 6.47 -0.35
C ALA A 486 -24.21 5.21 -0.31
N HIS A 487 -25.21 5.17 0.58
CA HIS A 487 -26.20 4.08 0.61
C HIS A 487 -27.10 4.01 -0.64
N LYS A 488 -27.31 5.13 -1.34
CA LYS A 488 -28.01 5.16 -2.64
C LYS A 488 -27.12 4.57 -3.74
N ARG A 489 -25.81 4.85 -3.72
CA ARG A 489 -24.82 4.28 -4.64
C ARG A 489 -24.80 2.75 -4.55
N ASP A 490 -24.92 2.16 -3.36
CA ASP A 490 -25.03 0.70 -3.21
C ASP A 490 -26.21 0.07 -3.99
N ARG A 491 -27.32 0.80 -4.10
CA ARG A 491 -28.46 0.35 -4.92
C ARG A 491 -28.16 0.43 -6.42
N ALA A 492 -27.40 1.43 -6.85
CA ALA A 492 -26.91 1.50 -8.22
C ALA A 492 -25.92 0.37 -8.49
N PHE A 493 -25.00 0.10 -7.56
CA PHE A 493 -24.02 -1.00 -7.67
C PHE A 493 -24.73 -2.31 -7.96
N THR A 494 -25.67 -2.69 -7.10
CA THR A 494 -26.45 -3.93 -7.26
C THR A 494 -27.30 -3.98 -8.52
N LYS A 495 -27.83 -2.85 -8.99
CA LYS A 495 -28.59 -2.77 -10.24
C LYS A 495 -27.72 -3.01 -11.48
N ASN A 496 -26.45 -2.62 -11.41
CA ASN A 496 -25.50 -2.74 -12.51
C ASN A 496 -24.80 -4.10 -12.57
N LEU A 497 -25.14 -5.04 -11.68
CA LEU A 497 -24.60 -6.41 -11.67
C LEU A 497 -25.39 -7.34 -12.58
N GLU A 498 -24.70 -8.29 -13.20
CA GLU A 498 -25.32 -9.39 -13.94
C GLU A 498 -25.66 -10.54 -12.99
N LYS A 499 -26.94 -10.76 -12.68
CA LYS A 499 -27.38 -11.68 -11.63
C LYS A 499 -27.02 -13.16 -11.86
N ASN A 500 -26.91 -13.58 -13.12
CA ASN A 500 -26.70 -14.99 -13.48
C ASN A 500 -25.23 -15.32 -13.77
N ASN A 501 -24.34 -14.33 -13.74
CA ASN A 501 -22.93 -14.50 -14.03
C ASN A 501 -22.08 -14.33 -12.78
N SER A 502 -21.05 -15.16 -12.65
CA SER A 502 -20.05 -14.99 -11.62
C SER A 502 -19.20 -13.76 -11.92
N GLN A 503 -19.05 -12.86 -10.94
CA GLN A 503 -18.32 -11.61 -11.11
C GLN A 503 -17.66 -11.16 -9.82
N ILE A 504 -16.53 -10.48 -9.94
CA ILE A 504 -15.84 -9.81 -8.83
C ILE A 504 -16.37 -8.39 -8.74
N ILE A 505 -16.64 -7.89 -7.54
CA ILE A 505 -16.91 -6.46 -7.31
C ILE A 505 -15.96 -5.92 -6.26
N ILE A 506 -15.43 -4.72 -6.50
CA ILE A 506 -14.43 -4.08 -5.63
C ILE A 506 -15.02 -2.77 -5.12
N THR A 507 -15.24 -2.68 -3.81
CA THR A 507 -15.83 -1.48 -3.17
C THR A 507 -15.14 -1.13 -1.85
N GLY A 508 -15.21 0.13 -1.46
CA GLY A 508 -14.70 0.64 -0.20
C GLY A 508 -15.42 0.02 1.00
N GLY A 509 -14.68 -0.13 2.11
CA GLY A 509 -15.17 -0.82 3.31
C GLY A 509 -16.51 -0.30 3.86
N PHE A 510 -16.83 0.99 3.70
CA PHE A 510 -18.11 1.58 4.15
C PHE A 510 -19.34 0.98 3.45
N HIS A 511 -19.20 0.58 2.18
CA HIS A 511 -20.30 0.04 1.36
C HIS A 511 -20.68 -1.38 1.75
N THR A 512 -19.71 -2.15 2.30
CA THR A 512 -19.82 -3.59 2.60
C THR A 512 -21.15 -3.97 3.25
N GLU A 513 -21.47 -3.44 4.43
CA GLU A 513 -22.62 -3.93 5.20
C GLU A 513 -23.95 -3.74 4.46
N ASN A 514 -24.17 -2.56 3.88
CA ASN A 514 -25.40 -2.24 3.17
C ASN A 514 -25.47 -2.99 1.82
N LEU A 515 -24.35 -3.10 1.11
CA LEU A 515 -24.23 -3.84 -0.15
C LEU A 515 -24.54 -5.34 0.04
N LEU A 516 -23.91 -6.00 1.02
CA LEU A 516 -24.18 -7.41 1.32
C LEU A 516 -25.66 -7.63 1.72
N GLY A 517 -26.24 -6.70 2.49
CA GLY A 517 -27.67 -6.69 2.80
C GLY A 517 -28.56 -6.61 1.56
N LEU A 518 -28.19 -5.80 0.56
CA LEU A 518 -28.91 -5.70 -0.71
C LEU A 518 -28.75 -6.98 -1.55
N LEU A 519 -27.56 -7.59 -1.60
CA LEU A 519 -27.33 -8.86 -2.30
C LEU A 519 -28.18 -9.99 -1.70
N ARG A 520 -28.20 -10.13 -0.36
CA ARG A 520 -29.08 -11.10 0.34
C ARG A 520 -30.54 -10.88 -0.01
N LYS A 521 -31.00 -9.62 0.08
CA LYS A 521 -32.40 -9.28 -0.21
C LYS A 521 -32.79 -9.58 -1.67
N ASN A 522 -31.84 -9.52 -2.59
CA ASN A 522 -32.05 -9.79 -4.01
C ASN A 522 -31.80 -11.26 -4.39
N ASN A 523 -31.59 -12.16 -3.42
CA ASN A 523 -31.24 -13.57 -3.64
C ASN A 523 -30.04 -13.72 -4.59
N ILE A 524 -28.97 -12.96 -4.34
CA ILE A 524 -27.71 -13.07 -5.07
C ILE A 524 -26.70 -13.72 -4.13
N SER A 525 -26.16 -14.85 -4.55
CA SER A 525 -25.09 -15.54 -3.83
C SER A 525 -23.82 -14.70 -3.81
N TYR A 526 -23.10 -14.66 -2.68
CA TYR A 526 -21.82 -13.95 -2.59
C TYR A 526 -20.83 -14.54 -1.59
N ILE A 527 -19.58 -14.16 -1.77
CA ILE A 527 -18.55 -14.17 -0.73
C ILE A 527 -18.01 -12.76 -0.54
N SER A 528 -17.64 -12.39 0.68
CA SER A 528 -17.00 -11.11 0.98
C SER A 528 -15.58 -11.35 1.48
N VAL A 529 -14.60 -10.79 0.78
CA VAL A 529 -13.17 -11.02 0.99
C VAL A 529 -12.52 -9.73 1.47
N LEU A 530 -11.78 -9.81 2.57
CA LEU A 530 -10.86 -8.76 3.00
C LEU A 530 -9.45 -9.13 2.52
N PRO A 531 -8.81 -8.33 1.66
CA PRO A 531 -7.44 -8.59 1.22
C PRO A 531 -6.47 -8.58 2.41
N ASN A 532 -5.46 -9.46 2.35
CA ASN A 532 -4.36 -9.44 3.30
C ASN A 532 -3.23 -8.56 2.76
N PHE A 533 -2.87 -7.50 3.48
CA PHE A 533 -1.85 -6.55 3.06
C PHE A 533 -1.18 -5.87 4.25
N ASP A 534 0.06 -5.44 4.06
CA ASP A 534 0.82 -4.69 5.07
C ASP A 534 0.26 -3.26 5.20
N TYR A 535 -0.07 -2.87 6.44
CA TYR A 535 -0.61 -1.56 6.79
C TYR A 535 0.46 -0.48 7.01
N LYS A 536 1.75 -0.77 6.75
CA LYS A 536 2.82 0.24 6.84
C LYS A 536 2.37 1.57 6.24
N GLU A 537 2.65 2.65 6.99
CA GLU A 537 2.24 4.02 6.68
C GLU A 537 2.92 4.53 5.38
N GLU A 538 2.44 4.04 4.25
CA GLU A 538 2.70 4.67 2.96
C GLU A 538 1.74 5.86 2.78
N LYS A 539 2.24 6.91 2.15
CA LYS A 539 1.48 8.14 1.92
C LYS A 539 0.29 7.87 0.99
N ASN A 540 -0.89 7.64 1.55
CA ASN A 540 -2.11 7.38 0.78
C ASN A 540 -2.63 8.66 0.08
N PRO A 541 -2.73 8.68 -1.26
CA PRO A 541 -3.15 9.87 -2.02
C PRO A 541 -4.66 10.11 -2.05
N TYR A 542 -5.50 9.23 -1.48
CA TYR A 542 -6.96 9.24 -1.62
C TYR A 542 -7.61 10.61 -1.37
N PHE A 543 -7.41 11.22 -0.20
CA PHE A 543 -8.03 12.52 0.12
C PHE A 543 -7.52 13.68 -0.76
N ARG A 544 -6.26 13.60 -1.21
CA ARG A 544 -5.71 14.55 -2.19
C ARG A 544 -6.45 14.43 -3.53
N LEU A 545 -6.77 13.22 -3.97
CA LEU A 545 -7.48 13.00 -5.23
C LEU A 545 -8.95 13.44 -5.15
N LEU A 546 -9.64 13.11 -4.05
CA LEU A 546 -11.02 13.53 -3.85
C LEU A 546 -11.18 15.06 -3.82
N SER A 547 -10.23 15.77 -3.21
CA SER A 547 -10.21 17.25 -3.22
C SER A 547 -9.84 17.86 -4.59
N GLY A 548 -9.48 17.04 -5.58
CA GLY A 548 -9.13 17.47 -6.93
C GLY A 548 -7.64 17.75 -7.15
N GLY A 549 -6.79 17.33 -6.21
CA GLY A 549 -5.33 17.42 -6.34
C GLY A 549 -4.77 16.53 -7.45
N LYS A 550 -3.64 16.96 -8.01
CA LYS A 550 -2.91 16.30 -9.10
C LYS A 550 -1.54 15.81 -8.64
N THR A 551 -0.93 14.88 -9.38
CA THR A 551 0.47 14.49 -9.16
C THR A 551 1.42 15.59 -9.62
N LYS A 552 2.72 15.49 -9.28
CA LYS A 552 3.72 16.44 -9.79
C LYS A 552 3.80 16.38 -11.32
N LEU A 553 3.84 15.17 -11.88
CA LEU A 553 3.85 14.96 -13.33
C LEU A 553 2.60 15.55 -13.99
N GLU A 554 1.40 15.33 -13.44
CA GLU A 554 0.17 15.91 -13.99
C GLU A 554 0.11 17.43 -13.87
N ASN A 555 0.59 18.00 -12.75
CA ASN A 555 0.71 19.45 -12.60
C ASN A 555 1.67 20.02 -13.64
N PHE A 556 2.80 19.35 -13.85
CA PHE A 556 3.79 19.76 -14.85
C PHE A 556 3.23 19.69 -16.27
N ILE A 557 2.62 18.57 -16.65
CA ILE A 557 1.91 18.40 -17.93
C ILE A 557 0.86 19.50 -18.05
N ALA A 558 0.02 19.71 -17.03
CA ALA A 558 -1.04 20.70 -17.13
C ALA A 558 -0.54 22.15 -17.23
N THR A 559 0.55 22.46 -16.55
CA THR A 559 1.16 23.80 -16.53
C THR A 559 1.94 24.10 -17.81
N ASN A 560 2.44 23.08 -18.52
CA ASN A 560 3.24 23.27 -19.73
C ASN A 560 2.47 22.98 -21.03
N LEU A 561 1.46 22.10 -21.01
CA LEU A 561 0.67 21.74 -22.20
C LEU A 561 -0.61 22.54 -22.35
N PHE A 562 -1.31 22.85 -21.26
CA PHE A 562 -2.64 23.45 -21.34
C PHE A 562 -2.64 24.97 -21.14
N THR A 563 -1.62 25.57 -20.52
CA THR A 563 -1.50 27.03 -20.36
C THR A 563 -1.29 27.78 -21.68
N LEU A 564 -0.69 27.14 -22.69
CA LEU A 564 -0.38 27.76 -23.99
C LEU A 564 -1.62 28.06 -24.86
N ALA A 565 -2.82 27.65 -24.44
CA ALA A 565 -4.08 27.97 -25.13
C ALA A 565 -5.29 28.27 -24.20
N LEU A 566 -5.22 28.02 -22.88
CA LEU A 566 -6.38 28.17 -21.99
C LEU A 566 -6.62 29.59 -21.45
N SER A 567 -5.67 30.53 -21.55
CA SER A 567 -5.89 31.90 -21.05
C SER A 567 -7.02 32.63 -21.79
N SER A 568 -7.32 32.24 -23.04
CA SER A 568 -8.38 32.84 -23.86
C SER A 568 -9.74 32.13 -23.74
N PHE A 569 -9.77 30.83 -23.43
CA PHE A 569 -11.01 30.02 -23.49
C PHE A 569 -11.69 29.79 -22.12
N LEU A 570 -10.97 29.97 -21.01
CA LEU A 570 -11.51 29.70 -19.66
C LEU A 570 -12.54 30.73 -19.17
N LEU A 571 -12.91 31.73 -19.97
CA LEU A 571 -13.97 32.66 -19.65
C LEU A 571 -15.40 32.15 -19.97
N GLU A 572 -15.57 31.05 -20.74
CA GLU A 572 -16.91 30.76 -21.30
C GLU A 572 -17.57 29.40 -21.01
N ASN A 573 -16.90 28.29 -20.64
CA ASN A 573 -17.64 27.02 -20.39
C ASN A 573 -16.93 25.99 -19.48
N PRO A 574 -17.47 25.62 -18.29
CA PRO A 574 -16.78 24.74 -17.32
C PRO A 574 -17.17 23.24 -17.39
N LEU A 575 -17.98 22.79 -18.34
CA LEU A 575 -18.78 21.57 -18.16
C LEU A 575 -18.23 20.24 -18.73
N VAL A 576 -17.01 20.18 -19.24
CA VAL A 576 -16.35 18.88 -19.52
C VAL A 576 -14.87 18.96 -19.16
N ASP A 577 -14.47 18.30 -18.06
CA ASP A 577 -13.07 18.27 -17.60
C ASP A 577 -12.22 17.31 -18.44
N LEU A 578 -12.10 17.59 -19.75
CA LEU A 578 -11.28 16.87 -20.74
C LEU A 578 -9.80 16.75 -20.31
N ARG A 579 -9.34 17.62 -19.41
CA ARG A 579 -8.01 17.55 -18.78
C ARG A 579 -7.81 16.28 -17.96
N LYS A 580 -8.88 15.67 -17.42
CA LYS A 580 -8.79 14.42 -16.65
C LYS A 580 -8.55 13.18 -17.50
N ASP A 581 -9.01 13.15 -18.75
CA ASP A 581 -8.85 12.00 -19.66
C ASP A 581 -7.54 12.06 -20.47
N LEU A 582 -7.11 13.26 -20.84
CA LEU A 582 -5.97 13.44 -21.75
C LEU A 582 -4.63 13.44 -21.00
N CYS A 583 -4.60 13.98 -19.78
CA CYS A 583 -3.39 14.05 -18.96
C CYS A 583 -2.83 12.66 -18.61
N PRO A 584 -3.63 11.65 -18.20
CA PRO A 584 -3.14 10.29 -17.98
C PRO A 584 -2.57 9.63 -19.23
N ARG A 585 -3.15 9.88 -20.41
CA ARG A 585 -2.66 9.33 -21.69
C ARG A 585 -1.29 9.88 -22.05
N ILE A 586 -1.13 11.21 -21.98
CA ILE A 586 0.14 11.86 -22.25
C ILE A 586 1.17 11.44 -21.20
N ALA A 587 0.80 11.37 -19.92
CA ALA A 587 1.68 10.91 -18.85
C ALA A 587 2.14 9.45 -19.06
N SER A 588 1.23 8.54 -19.44
CA SER A 588 1.55 7.14 -19.74
C SER A 588 2.51 7.04 -20.93
N ALA A 589 2.23 7.75 -22.02
CA ALA A 589 3.09 7.81 -23.20
C ALA A 589 4.49 8.32 -22.84
N ILE A 590 4.58 9.44 -22.13
CA ILE A 590 5.85 10.00 -21.64
C ILE A 590 6.62 8.98 -20.80
N LEU A 591 6.00 8.40 -19.76
CA LEU A 591 6.68 7.45 -18.88
C LEU A 591 7.14 6.20 -19.64
N SER A 592 6.37 5.73 -20.62
CA SER A 592 6.73 4.58 -21.45
C SER A 592 7.94 4.84 -22.34
N ILE A 593 8.09 6.07 -22.86
CA ILE A 593 9.27 6.51 -23.62
C ILE A 593 10.48 6.57 -22.69
N MET A 594 10.31 7.19 -21.52
CA MET A 594 11.39 7.36 -20.54
C MET A 594 11.97 6.04 -20.08
N TRP A 595 11.12 5.03 -19.83
CA TRP A 595 11.53 3.73 -19.34
C TRP A 595 11.82 2.69 -20.42
N ALA A 596 11.77 3.07 -21.69
CA ALA A 596 12.12 2.20 -22.80
C ALA A 596 13.57 1.69 -22.69
N GLU A 597 13.80 0.43 -23.06
CA GLU A 597 15.12 -0.18 -23.02
C GLU A 597 16.01 0.33 -24.15
N ASN A 598 15.43 0.63 -25.30
CA ASN A 598 16.11 1.14 -26.49
C ASN A 598 15.24 2.16 -27.26
N LYS A 599 15.82 2.73 -28.32
CA LYS A 599 15.17 3.77 -29.13
C LYS A 599 13.97 3.21 -29.89
N GLU A 600 14.07 1.97 -30.37
CA GLU A 600 13.02 1.28 -31.12
C GLU A 600 11.76 1.10 -30.25
N GLU A 601 11.93 0.67 -29.00
CA GLU A 601 10.84 0.57 -28.03
C GLU A 601 10.22 1.94 -27.73
N ALA A 602 11.05 2.99 -27.60
CA ALA A 602 10.56 4.34 -27.38
C ALA A 602 9.69 4.85 -28.54
N ILE A 603 10.10 4.57 -29.79
CA ILE A 603 9.33 4.89 -31.00
C ILE A 603 8.03 4.06 -31.05
N GLY A 604 8.09 2.75 -30.81
CA GLY A 604 6.90 1.91 -30.79
C GLY A 604 5.87 2.36 -29.75
N ASN A 605 6.33 2.73 -28.55
CA ASN A 605 5.48 3.22 -27.47
C ASN A 605 4.76 4.54 -27.85
N ILE A 606 5.47 5.49 -28.48
CA ILE A 606 4.86 6.76 -28.88
C ILE A 606 3.91 6.61 -30.07
N GLU A 607 4.21 5.73 -31.03
CA GLU A 607 3.31 5.39 -32.14
C GLU A 607 2.02 4.74 -31.67
N GLY A 608 2.11 3.83 -30.70
CA GLY A 608 0.94 3.23 -30.05
C GLY A 608 0.05 4.28 -29.39
N ALA A 609 0.65 5.26 -28.71
CA ALA A 609 -0.07 6.37 -28.08
C ALA A 609 -0.73 7.31 -29.11
N ILE A 610 -0.03 7.65 -30.21
CA ILE A 610 -0.56 8.44 -31.33
C ILE A 610 -1.77 7.74 -31.94
N THR A 611 -1.61 6.46 -32.30
CA THR A 611 -2.69 5.64 -32.92
C THR A 611 -3.92 5.57 -32.02
N SER A 612 -3.72 5.40 -30.70
CA SER A 612 -4.79 5.40 -29.71
C SER A 612 -5.56 6.73 -29.67
N LEU A 613 -4.85 7.87 -29.71
CA LEU A 613 -5.46 9.20 -29.75
C LEU A 613 -6.14 9.53 -31.08
N GLU A 614 -5.59 9.09 -32.21
CA GLU A 614 -6.20 9.27 -33.54
C GLU A 614 -7.54 8.54 -33.65
N ARG A 615 -7.61 7.28 -33.21
CA ARG A 615 -8.89 6.53 -33.14
C ARG A 615 -9.93 7.27 -32.31
N ARG A 616 -9.52 7.95 -31.24
CA ARG A 616 -10.43 8.72 -30.38
C ARG A 616 -10.86 10.03 -31.04
N LEU A 617 -9.96 10.72 -31.72
CA LEU A 617 -10.27 11.93 -32.50
C LEU A 617 -11.31 11.63 -33.60
N GLN A 618 -11.22 10.48 -34.26
CA GLN A 618 -12.20 10.03 -35.25
C GLN A 618 -13.60 9.83 -34.65
N ARG A 619 -13.69 9.38 -33.39
CA ARG A 619 -14.97 9.20 -32.68
C ARG A 619 -15.58 10.53 -32.22
N LYS A 620 -14.75 11.54 -31.95
CA LYS A 620 -15.20 12.85 -31.46
C LYS A 620 -14.15 13.92 -31.76
N GLU A 621 -14.49 14.87 -32.64
CA GLU A 621 -13.61 16.01 -32.91
C GLU A 621 -13.30 16.78 -31.62
N ASN A 622 -12.01 17.03 -31.38
CA ASN A 622 -11.57 17.69 -30.18
C ASN A 622 -10.22 18.41 -30.36
N THR A 623 -10.20 19.71 -30.12
CA THR A 623 -9.02 20.57 -30.26
C THR A 623 -7.88 20.17 -29.31
N GLU A 624 -8.18 19.68 -28.10
CA GLU A 624 -7.15 19.24 -27.15
C GLU A 624 -6.50 17.92 -27.57
N ILE A 625 -7.26 16.99 -28.15
CA ILE A 625 -6.70 15.76 -28.73
C ILE A 625 -5.76 16.09 -29.90
N LYS A 626 -6.15 17.04 -30.77
CA LYS A 626 -5.29 17.51 -31.87
C LYS A 626 -3.96 18.09 -31.35
N LYS A 627 -3.99 18.89 -30.28
CA LYS A 627 -2.76 19.42 -29.63
C LYS A 627 -1.88 18.32 -29.03
N ALA A 628 -2.48 17.35 -28.34
CA ALA A 628 -1.73 16.21 -27.80
C ALA A 628 -1.07 15.36 -28.88
N LEU A 629 -1.75 15.15 -30.01
CA LEU A 629 -1.19 14.45 -31.17
C LEU A 629 0.02 15.19 -31.75
N ASN A 630 -0.06 16.52 -31.92
CA ASN A 630 1.07 17.32 -32.39
C ASN A 630 2.27 17.24 -31.44
N LEU A 631 2.03 17.25 -30.12
CA LEU A 631 3.09 17.05 -29.14
C LEU A 631 3.77 15.69 -29.31
N LEU A 632 2.99 14.61 -29.33
CA LEU A 632 3.55 13.26 -29.43
C LEU A 632 4.31 13.07 -30.76
N ARG A 633 3.82 13.66 -31.86
CA ARG A 633 4.54 13.65 -33.15
C ARG A 633 5.87 14.40 -33.07
N SER A 634 5.89 15.59 -32.45
CA SER A 634 7.13 16.34 -32.24
C SER A 634 8.14 15.58 -31.36
N ILE A 635 7.66 14.93 -30.29
CA ILE A 635 8.54 14.08 -29.47
C ILE A 635 9.08 12.91 -30.30
N LYS A 636 8.23 12.27 -31.12
CA LYS A 636 8.62 11.16 -32.01
C LYS A 636 9.74 11.59 -32.97
N GLU A 637 9.60 12.73 -33.61
CA GLU A 637 10.63 13.32 -34.49
C GLU A 637 11.96 13.51 -33.74
N ASP A 638 11.92 14.03 -32.50
CA ASP A 638 13.12 14.17 -31.68
C ASP A 638 13.77 12.82 -31.31
N ILE A 639 12.96 11.76 -31.10
CA ILE A 639 13.48 10.40 -30.89
C ILE A 639 14.19 9.92 -32.16
N GLU A 640 13.54 10.04 -33.31
CA GLU A 640 14.01 9.60 -34.62
C GLU A 640 15.32 10.32 -35.02
N GLU A 641 15.44 11.61 -34.73
CA GLU A 641 16.65 12.41 -34.94
C GLU A 641 17.78 12.11 -33.92
N GLY A 642 17.52 11.28 -32.91
CA GLY A 642 18.53 10.89 -31.92
C GLY A 642 18.87 11.98 -30.92
N LYS A 643 17.97 12.96 -30.73
CA LYS A 643 18.14 14.06 -29.76
C LYS A 643 17.94 13.60 -28.31
N LEU A 644 17.34 12.43 -28.08
CA LEU A 644 17.17 11.85 -26.74
C LEU A 644 18.49 11.29 -26.19
N LYS A 645 18.93 11.81 -25.04
CA LYS A 645 20.04 11.23 -24.27
C LYS A 645 19.49 10.29 -23.19
N LYS A 646 20.23 9.22 -22.90
CA LYS A 646 19.93 8.32 -21.78
C LYS A 646 20.77 8.71 -20.57
N GLU A 647 20.13 9.18 -19.50
CA GLU A 647 20.80 9.55 -18.25
C GLU A 647 20.31 8.62 -17.13
N GLY A 648 21.23 7.99 -16.40
CA GLY A 648 20.87 7.05 -15.32
C GLY A 648 20.00 5.86 -15.75
N GLY A 649 19.99 5.51 -17.05
CA GLY A 649 19.18 4.42 -17.61
C GLY A 649 17.77 4.83 -18.06
N VAL A 650 17.45 6.13 -18.09
CA VAL A 650 16.14 6.69 -18.50
C VAL A 650 16.33 7.64 -19.68
N PHE A 651 15.43 7.61 -20.67
CA PHE A 651 15.43 8.60 -21.76
C PHE A 651 14.97 9.96 -21.26
N VAL A 652 15.73 11.01 -21.56
CA VAL A 652 15.42 12.38 -21.19
C VAL A 652 14.60 13.02 -22.31
N VAL A 653 13.30 13.19 -22.10
CA VAL A 653 12.37 13.70 -23.13
C VAL A 653 12.34 15.24 -23.10
N SER A 654 12.38 15.87 -24.28
CA SER A 654 12.24 17.33 -24.42
C SER A 654 10.86 17.67 -24.98
N LEU A 655 10.13 18.58 -24.33
CA LEU A 655 8.86 19.11 -24.84
C LEU A 655 9.11 20.42 -25.58
N PRO A 656 8.45 20.69 -26.72
CA PRO A 656 8.57 21.96 -27.41
C PRO A 656 8.08 23.13 -26.55
N SER A 657 8.85 24.23 -26.51
CA SER A 657 8.45 25.52 -25.90
C SER A 657 8.29 26.60 -26.97
N LYS A 658 7.55 27.67 -26.64
CA LYS A 658 7.21 28.77 -27.57
C LYS A 658 8.44 29.51 -28.11
N ASP A 659 9.59 29.40 -27.44
CA ASP A 659 10.82 30.12 -27.77
C ASP A 659 11.79 29.28 -28.64
N GLY A 660 11.34 28.12 -29.13
CA GLY A 660 12.19 27.18 -29.90
C GLY A 660 13.24 26.46 -29.05
N VAL A 661 13.25 26.70 -27.74
CA VAL A 661 14.18 26.10 -26.80
C VAL A 661 13.49 24.92 -26.11
N GLY A 662 13.88 23.69 -26.47
CA GLY A 662 13.32 22.45 -25.93
C GLY A 662 13.36 22.40 -24.40
N LEU A 663 12.26 21.93 -23.82
CA LEU A 663 11.99 21.83 -22.39
C LEU A 663 12.31 20.38 -21.96
N THR A 664 13.55 20.13 -21.59
CA THR A 664 14.10 18.80 -21.31
C THR A 664 13.81 18.39 -19.86
N PHE A 665 13.25 17.19 -19.64
CA PHE A 665 12.97 16.69 -18.30
C PHE A 665 13.54 15.29 -18.03
N SER A 666 14.02 15.13 -16.80
CA SER A 666 14.44 13.86 -16.22
C SER A 666 13.46 13.45 -15.12
N VAL A 667 13.24 12.14 -14.96
CA VAL A 667 12.50 11.58 -13.82
C VAL A 667 13.43 10.69 -13.01
N ASP A 668 13.18 10.57 -11.72
CA ASP A 668 13.89 9.60 -10.88
C ASP A 668 13.47 8.15 -11.20
N GLY A 669 14.08 7.18 -10.52
CA GLY A 669 13.71 5.77 -10.62
C GLY A 669 12.27 5.45 -10.20
N GLN A 670 11.52 6.42 -9.65
CA GLN A 670 10.10 6.30 -9.34
C GLN A 670 9.20 7.08 -10.31
N GLY A 671 9.75 7.69 -11.36
CA GLY A 671 8.95 8.42 -12.35
C GLY A 671 8.55 9.83 -11.92
N GLU A 672 9.11 10.34 -10.81
CA GLU A 672 8.87 11.72 -10.37
C GLU A 672 9.84 12.68 -11.06
N PRO A 673 9.38 13.85 -11.53
CA PRO A 673 10.26 14.83 -12.18
C PRO A 673 11.39 15.28 -11.24
N THR A 674 12.65 15.14 -11.66
CA THR A 674 13.84 15.54 -10.90
C THR A 674 14.38 16.91 -11.32
N GLY A 675 13.93 17.43 -12.45
CA GLY A 675 14.25 18.77 -12.94
C GLY A 675 13.74 18.98 -14.37
N ALA A 676 13.50 20.25 -14.73
CA ALA A 676 13.22 20.66 -16.10
C ALA A 676 14.28 21.69 -16.50
N THR A 677 14.80 21.61 -17.72
CA THR A 677 15.75 22.59 -18.27
C THR A 677 15.20 23.17 -19.57
N ILE A 678 15.40 24.46 -19.80
CA ILE A 678 15.16 25.13 -21.09
C ILE A 678 16.54 25.43 -21.68
N GLY A 679 16.90 24.73 -22.76
CA GLY A 679 18.15 25.01 -23.49
C GLY A 679 19.40 24.74 -22.66
N GLY A 680 19.35 23.71 -21.81
CA GLY A 680 20.43 23.36 -20.90
C GLY A 680 20.50 24.20 -19.62
N LYS A 681 19.58 25.15 -19.40
CA LYS A 681 19.49 25.92 -18.15
C LYS A 681 18.37 25.39 -17.24
N PRO A 682 18.60 25.20 -15.93
CA PRO A 682 17.56 24.77 -14.99
C PRO A 682 16.39 25.75 -14.97
N ILE A 683 15.17 25.24 -15.15
CA ILE A 683 13.95 25.96 -14.81
C ILE A 683 13.82 25.85 -13.29
N MET A 684 14.11 26.95 -12.58
CA MET A 684 13.67 27.08 -11.20
C MET A 684 12.17 26.85 -11.17
N ALA A 685 11.72 25.79 -10.50
CA ALA A 685 10.32 25.52 -10.29
C ALA A 685 9.74 26.68 -9.49
N THR A 686 9.22 27.70 -10.17
CA THR A 686 8.30 28.65 -9.59
C THR A 686 7.16 27.81 -9.09
N THR A 687 7.13 27.61 -7.78
CA THR A 687 6.00 27.01 -7.11
C THR A 687 4.83 27.91 -7.46
N VAL A 688 3.99 27.48 -8.40
CA VAL A 688 2.66 28.06 -8.60
C VAL A 688 1.93 27.78 -7.29
N LYS A 689 2.10 28.69 -6.33
CA LYS A 689 1.14 28.85 -5.25
C LYS A 689 -0.18 29.06 -5.96
N SER A 690 -1.05 28.07 -5.84
CA SER A 690 -2.47 28.24 -6.11
C SER A 690 -2.88 29.61 -5.56
N THR A 691 -3.43 30.44 -6.42
CA THR A 691 -4.11 31.67 -6.05
C THR A 691 -5.29 31.32 -5.16
N SER A 692 -5.01 31.17 -3.87
CA SER A 692 -5.96 31.20 -2.75
C SER A 692 -5.34 31.89 -1.53
N THR A 693 -4.29 32.69 -1.71
CA THR A 693 -3.84 33.64 -0.69
C THR A 693 -4.56 34.96 -0.88
N HIS A 694 -5.75 35.09 -0.31
CA HIS A 694 -6.07 36.36 0.34
C HIS A 694 -5.05 36.54 1.47
N LEU A 695 -3.99 37.30 1.21
CA LEU A 695 -3.07 37.78 2.23
C LEU A 695 -3.87 38.62 3.23
N GLN A 696 -4.18 38.04 4.39
CA GLN A 696 -4.84 38.78 5.45
C GLN A 696 -3.88 39.86 6.02
N PRO A 697 -4.38 41.09 6.28
CA PRO A 697 -3.58 42.23 6.78
C PRO A 697 -2.84 42.01 8.11
N GLY A 698 -3.15 40.95 8.86
CA GLY A 698 -2.70 40.77 10.24
C GLY A 698 -1.20 40.45 10.44
N ARG A 699 -0.51 39.87 9.45
CA ARG A 699 0.91 39.46 9.62
C ARG A 699 1.92 40.58 9.36
N ILE A 700 1.58 41.57 8.51
CA ILE A 700 2.46 42.72 8.23
C ILE A 700 2.37 43.76 9.37
N GLY A 701 1.20 43.88 10.00
CA GLY A 701 1.01 44.72 11.19
C GLY A 701 1.86 44.32 12.39
N PHE A 702 2.21 43.04 12.53
CA PHE A 702 3.06 42.56 13.63
C PHE A 702 4.53 42.99 13.48
N ILE A 703 5.07 42.96 12.24
CA ILE A 703 6.45 43.34 11.93
C ILE A 703 6.64 44.86 12.03
N SER A 704 5.65 45.65 11.57
CA SER A 704 5.64 47.12 11.73
C SER A 704 5.66 47.54 13.20
N LYS A 705 4.95 46.80 14.08
CA LYS A 705 4.90 47.08 15.52
C LYS A 705 6.18 46.70 16.24
N LEU A 706 6.89 45.67 15.77
CA LEU A 706 8.16 45.21 16.35
C LEU A 706 9.34 46.15 16.01
N LEU A 707 9.33 46.75 14.82
CA LEU A 707 10.44 47.56 14.32
C LEU A 707 10.26 49.09 14.47
N ARG A 708 9.09 49.55 14.93
CA ARG A 708 8.75 51.00 15.08
C ARG A 708 8.96 51.83 13.80
N ILE A 709 8.75 51.25 12.62
CA ILE A 709 8.82 51.97 11.33
C ILE A 709 7.39 52.17 10.79
N PRO A 710 7.02 53.38 10.32
CA PRO A 710 5.71 53.62 9.73
C PRO A 710 5.43 52.71 8.53
N TYR A 711 4.15 52.35 8.34
CA TYR A 711 3.69 51.31 7.42
C TYR A 711 3.92 51.60 5.93
N LYS A 712 4.00 52.89 5.55
CA LYS A 712 4.02 53.35 4.15
C LYS A 712 5.43 53.30 3.49
N PRO A 713 6.52 53.71 4.16
CA PRO A 713 7.88 53.64 3.58
C PRO A 713 8.46 52.22 3.46
N LEU A 714 7.93 51.24 4.19
CA LEU A 714 8.43 49.86 4.15
C LEU A 714 8.05 49.15 2.83
N ILE A 715 6.85 49.42 2.31
CA ILE A 715 6.36 48.82 1.07
C ILE A 715 7.18 49.36 -0.12
N GLU A 716 7.48 50.66 -0.15
CA GLU A 716 8.26 51.29 -1.22
C GLU A 716 9.73 50.83 -1.25
N ARG A 717 10.34 50.54 -0.09
CA ARG A 717 11.71 49.99 -0.04
C ARG A 717 11.80 48.53 -0.45
N PHE A 718 10.76 47.71 -0.20
CA PHE A 718 10.74 46.31 -0.63
C PHE A 718 10.34 46.13 -2.10
N SER A 719 9.59 47.06 -2.68
CA SER A 719 9.26 47.06 -4.12
C SER A 719 10.43 47.40 -5.04
N LEU A 720 11.57 47.84 -4.50
CA LEU A 720 12.78 48.19 -5.26
C LEU A 720 13.85 47.07 -5.27
N LEU A 721 13.64 45.97 -4.56
CA LEU A 721 14.55 44.82 -4.60
C LEU A 721 14.15 43.89 -5.74
N SER A 722 15.08 43.61 -6.64
CA SER A 722 14.83 42.69 -7.75
C SER A 722 14.60 41.27 -7.21
N PRO A 723 13.76 40.44 -7.87
CA PRO A 723 13.53 39.05 -7.46
C PRO A 723 14.83 38.25 -7.31
N GLU A 724 15.86 38.56 -8.09
CA GLU A 724 17.19 37.91 -8.00
C GLU A 724 17.91 38.22 -6.67
N PHE A 725 17.71 39.40 -6.07
CA PHE A 725 18.34 39.77 -4.80
C PHE A 725 17.69 39.06 -3.60
N ILE A 726 16.37 38.84 -3.66
CA ILE A 726 15.62 38.10 -2.62
C ILE A 726 15.84 36.59 -2.76
N GLU A 727 15.96 36.06 -3.99
CA GLU A 727 16.35 34.67 -4.22
C GLU A 727 17.81 34.41 -3.86
N GLY A 728 18.73 35.35 -4.07
CA GLY A 728 20.13 35.22 -3.64
C GLY A 728 20.29 35.00 -2.13
N ILE A 729 19.46 35.64 -1.31
CA ILE A 729 19.45 35.47 0.16
C ILE A 729 18.96 34.06 0.56
N PHE A 730 18.00 33.49 -0.18
CA PHE A 730 17.46 32.16 0.10
C PHE A 730 18.30 31.01 -0.50
N PHE A 731 18.93 31.23 -1.65
CA PHE A 731 19.73 30.21 -2.34
C PHE A 731 21.10 30.00 -1.69
N ILE A 732 21.65 31.03 -1.05
CA ILE A 732 22.91 30.93 -0.29
C ILE A 732 22.64 30.41 1.14
N GLY A 733 21.45 30.64 1.72
CA GLY A 733 21.18 30.33 3.13
C GLY A 733 20.94 28.86 3.48
N ILE A 734 20.43 28.03 2.56
CA ILE A 734 20.00 26.65 2.89
C ILE A 734 21.09 25.57 2.71
N PRO A 735 21.98 25.61 1.69
CA PRO A 735 23.07 24.64 1.60
C PRO A 735 24.19 24.91 2.61
N TYR A 736 24.34 26.16 3.05
CA TYR A 736 25.37 26.54 4.02
C TYR A 736 24.98 26.28 5.47
N PHE A 737 23.68 26.14 5.79
CA PHE A 737 23.23 25.87 7.16
C PHE A 737 23.77 24.53 7.66
N GLY A 738 23.70 23.47 6.85
CA GLY A 738 24.23 22.14 7.18
C GLY A 738 25.76 22.11 7.30
N ILE A 739 26.46 22.83 6.43
CA ILE A 739 27.92 22.91 6.42
C ILE A 739 28.42 23.70 7.63
N LEU A 740 27.78 24.83 7.98
CA LEU A 740 28.14 25.62 9.17
C LEU A 740 27.83 24.88 10.47
N THR A 741 26.69 24.18 10.60
CA THR A 741 26.45 23.34 11.79
C THR A 741 27.49 22.24 11.94
N ASN A 742 27.89 21.60 10.84
CA ASN A 742 28.92 20.55 10.88
C ASN A 742 30.31 21.13 11.20
N LEU A 743 30.65 22.32 10.70
CA LEU A 743 31.91 23.01 11.04
C LEU A 743 31.92 23.53 12.49
N CYS A 744 30.79 23.97 13.03
CA CYS A 744 30.66 24.34 14.44
C CYS A 744 30.79 23.11 15.35
N ILE A 745 30.17 21.98 14.99
CA ILE A 745 30.31 20.71 15.72
C ILE A 745 31.77 20.22 15.66
N LEU A 746 32.42 20.32 14.50
CA LEU A 746 33.83 19.97 14.33
C LEU A 746 34.74 20.90 15.15
N GLY A 747 34.46 22.20 15.19
CA GLY A 747 35.19 23.17 16.01
C GLY A 747 35.04 22.92 17.51
N ILE A 748 33.85 22.51 17.97
CA ILE A 748 33.59 22.11 19.36
C ILE A 748 34.36 20.82 19.70
N PHE A 749 34.37 19.83 18.81
CA PHE A 749 35.13 18.58 18.98
C PHE A 749 36.64 18.83 19.02
N VAL A 750 37.16 19.69 18.14
CA VAL A 750 38.58 20.08 18.11
C VAL A 750 38.94 20.89 19.36
N GLY A 751 38.07 21.80 19.82
CA GLY A 751 38.26 22.54 21.07
C GLY A 751 38.31 21.64 22.31
N LEU A 752 37.41 20.66 22.40
CA LEU A 752 37.38 19.67 23.49
C LEU A 752 38.62 18.76 23.48
N HIS A 753 39.14 18.41 22.30
CA HIS A 753 40.38 17.63 22.21
C HIS A 753 41.64 18.44 22.55
N ILE A 754 41.70 19.73 22.20
CA ILE A 754 42.83 20.62 22.51
C ILE A 754 42.95 20.88 24.03
N PHE A 755 41.82 20.89 24.76
CA PHE A 755 41.84 21.07 26.23
C PHE A 755 42.43 19.89 27.00
N ASN A 756 42.54 18.71 26.38
CA ASN A 756 43.14 17.51 26.97
C ASN A 756 44.64 17.30 26.66
N ILE A 757 45.31 18.27 26.01
CA ILE A 757 46.73 18.17 25.64
C ILE A 757 47.63 18.84 26.71
N PRO A 758 48.67 18.14 27.23
CA PRO A 758 49.63 18.68 28.20
C PRO A 758 50.31 19.97 27.74
N LYS A 759 50.60 20.90 28.69
CA LYS A 759 51.10 22.26 28.39
C LYS A 759 52.38 22.33 27.56
N GLY A 760 53.20 21.27 27.54
CA GLY A 760 54.48 21.22 26.84
C GLY A 760 54.42 21.09 25.31
N GLU A 761 53.27 20.70 24.74
CA GLU A 761 53.14 20.41 23.30
C GLU A 761 52.32 21.47 22.52
N ARG A 762 51.96 22.60 23.16
CA ARG A 762 51.04 23.60 22.61
C ARG A 762 51.62 24.53 21.54
N THR A 763 52.91 24.44 21.24
CA THR A 763 53.60 25.33 20.29
C THR A 763 53.15 25.13 18.84
N ASN A 764 52.74 23.91 18.45
CA ASN A 764 52.19 23.65 17.11
C ASN A 764 50.69 23.98 16.95
N ILE A 765 50.00 24.33 18.05
CA ILE A 765 48.55 24.58 18.03
C ILE A 765 48.24 26.03 17.62
N LYS A 766 49.10 27.01 17.95
CA LYS A 766 48.94 28.42 17.55
C LYS A 766 48.86 28.61 16.02
N THR A 767 49.60 27.82 15.28
CA THR A 767 49.59 27.84 13.81
C THR A 767 48.26 27.25 13.29
N LEU A 768 47.72 26.23 13.93
CA LEU A 768 46.43 25.63 13.55
C LEU A 768 45.24 26.57 13.85
N THR A 769 45.24 27.24 15.00
CA THR A 769 44.17 28.19 15.36
C THR A 769 44.16 29.43 14.48
N ASN A 770 45.32 29.98 14.12
CA ASN A 770 45.38 31.17 13.27
C ASN A 770 45.08 30.89 11.79
N THR A 771 45.39 29.69 11.29
CA THR A 771 45.22 29.38 9.86
C THR A 771 43.85 28.81 9.52
N LEU A 772 43.19 28.12 10.46
CA LEU A 772 41.88 27.48 10.22
C LEU A 772 40.73 28.15 10.98
N LEU A 773 40.93 28.56 12.24
CA LEU A 773 39.82 29.05 13.07
C LEU A 773 39.48 30.53 12.82
N ALA A 774 40.50 31.37 12.63
CA ALA A 774 40.30 32.81 12.40
C ALA A 774 39.51 33.13 11.11
N PRO A 775 39.78 32.48 9.95
CA PRO A 775 38.98 32.72 8.74
C PRO A 775 37.52 32.27 8.89
N ILE A 776 37.27 31.18 9.62
CA ILE A 776 35.92 30.63 9.84
C ILE A 776 35.11 31.56 10.76
N LEU A 777 35.72 32.11 11.82
CA LEU A 777 35.06 33.06 12.71
C LEU A 777 34.81 34.42 12.05
N ILE A 778 35.74 34.89 11.21
CA ILE A 778 35.54 36.10 10.40
C ILE A 778 34.41 35.89 9.38
N ALA A 779 34.37 34.74 8.71
CA ALA A 779 33.28 34.41 7.78
C ALA A 779 31.92 34.31 8.48
N ALA A 780 31.86 33.70 9.67
CA ALA A 780 30.65 33.62 10.49
C ALA A 780 30.19 34.99 11.00
N GLY A 781 31.11 35.85 11.45
CA GLY A 781 30.81 37.21 11.89
C GLY A 781 30.34 38.11 10.75
N THR A 782 30.94 37.97 9.56
CA THR A 782 30.52 38.71 8.36
C THR A 782 29.13 38.27 7.89
N TYR A 783 28.82 36.98 7.99
CA TYR A 783 27.50 36.42 7.67
C TYR A 783 26.40 36.88 8.65
N LEU A 784 26.71 36.95 9.95
CA LEU A 784 25.81 37.49 10.98
C LEU A 784 25.53 38.99 10.79
N ALA A 785 26.54 39.77 10.38
CA ALA A 785 26.39 41.18 10.08
C ALA A 785 25.53 41.44 8.82
N VAL A 786 25.64 40.58 7.79
CA VAL A 786 24.91 40.72 6.52
C VAL A 786 23.45 40.24 6.63
N THR A 787 23.15 39.28 7.51
CA THR A 787 21.79 38.73 7.70
C THR A 787 20.92 39.55 8.66
N GLY A 788 21.43 40.66 9.21
CA GLY A 788 20.66 41.56 10.08
C GLY A 788 20.26 40.94 11.42
N ILE A 789 20.89 39.84 11.83
CA ILE A 789 20.72 39.28 13.18
C ILE A 789 21.72 39.99 14.10
N GLY A 790 21.45 41.27 14.33
CA GLY A 790 22.07 42.05 15.39
C GLY A 790 21.07 42.27 16.51
N ALA A 791 21.03 41.37 17.49
CA ALA A 791 20.84 41.71 18.91
C ALA A 791 20.96 40.47 19.81
N LEU A 792 22.00 40.52 20.64
CA LEU A 792 22.18 39.90 21.97
C LEU A 792 22.55 38.40 22.03
N GLY A 793 23.80 38.16 22.44
CA GLY A 793 24.33 36.88 22.90
C GLY A 793 25.81 36.72 22.60
#